data_AF-A0A101VKF4-F1
#
_entry.id   AF-A0A101VKF4-F1
#
_cell.length_a   1.000
_cell.length_b   1.000
_cell.length_c   1.000
_cell.angle_alpha   90.00
_cell.angle_beta   90.00
_cell.angle_gamma   90.00
#
_symmetry.space_group_name_H-M   'P 1'
#
loop_
_entity.id
_entity.type
_entity.pdbx_description
1 polymer ?
#
loop_
_entity_poly.entity_id
_entity_poly.type
_entity_poly.pdbx_seq_one_letter_code
_entity_poly.pdbx_strand_id
1 'polypeptide(L)'
;MGQEDAKHASPGAEPESGAGRAPDDQPGQAEWEEPEEPEPTMRFGWVAPVLATLATMAWTGFFGWTFREDILAGGTARQWAEWTIDWSIPVLLIISLWLLAMRNSRRESARFADSAAMLSRESANLETRLTIVNRELSLAREFLASQSRGLESLGRVAAERLATNASQLQDLIRDNGAQVDAIASVSSTALTNMEKLRDDLPVIANSSRDVSNQIGNAGRTAHEQLDRLIAGFDRLNHFGLASERQVSALSGTLESTIGTFEEQISRFGELAEARFEGLKENSEAFRIAMDGREVESLAAMRSRADELRGGIQALRETLAQQEDECIAALGSRLATLKGESETLAATLRQNEEDAFAGMRQAKEQLYEEISEVVTKLDTIDQQVVASARQRISALIEEAGRLDEQMARIDNSATQRGAEQVSRTAALAQQGEAVAARIEELNRLFETVSAGAEGSRQQLDQGIAAFSQNVAANLAQLRETEGALASLTDSSVRLLEILQSGARQSREDLPRAIENTVESLTAVEQRAIALGERMEEAGKRGEALSAYVLTTSEGLASASSEIDTVFARLAEKSGVGTRSLSDLSDLLVQLERRGEALTLKTSEHLTAAIGQLDEATRNAFANLETASEDQLAAAAAHVGQR
;
A
#
# COMPACT_ATOMS: atom_id res chain seq x y z
N MET A 1 24.88 2.26 67.97
CA MET A 1 25.02 1.03 68.77
C MET A 1 24.08 0.02 68.17
N GLY A 2 24.45 -1.12 67.61
CA GLY A 2 25.73 -1.77 67.39
C GLY A 2 25.39 -2.96 66.47
N GLN A 3 26.20 -3.13 65.43
CA GLN A 3 26.28 -4.27 64.52
C GLN A 3 26.16 -5.62 65.21
N GLU A 4 25.54 -6.61 64.55
CA GLU A 4 26.26 -7.85 64.23
C GLU A 4 25.57 -8.66 63.11
N ASP A 5 26.37 -8.91 62.08
CA ASP A 5 26.16 -9.81 60.95
C ASP A 5 26.12 -11.28 61.39
N ALA A 6 25.37 -12.13 60.67
CA ALA A 6 25.92 -13.37 60.11
C ALA A 6 24.89 -14.16 59.28
N LYS A 7 25.24 -14.33 58.00
CA LYS A 7 24.78 -15.36 57.05
C LYS A 7 24.89 -16.77 57.63
N HIS A 8 23.96 -17.67 57.29
CA HIS A 8 24.19 -19.05 56.82
C HIS A 8 22.90 -19.56 56.14
N ALA A 9 22.91 -19.71 54.81
CA ALA A 9 23.07 -20.98 54.08
C ALA A 9 21.74 -21.76 53.88
N SER A 10 21.20 -21.69 52.66
CA SER A 10 20.20 -22.64 52.09
C SER A 10 20.89 -23.99 51.84
N PRO A 11 20.22 -25.16 51.86
CA PRO A 11 19.22 -25.50 50.84
C PRO A 11 18.09 -26.47 51.27
N GLY A 12 17.03 -26.58 50.45
CA GLY A 12 16.34 -27.86 50.23
C GLY A 12 14.82 -27.89 50.41
N ALA A 13 14.16 -28.10 49.26
CA ALA A 13 12.92 -28.87 49.05
C ALA A 13 11.58 -28.35 49.61
N GLU A 14 10.76 -27.89 48.64
CA GLU A 14 9.29 -27.82 48.58
C GLU A 14 8.59 -29.16 48.95
N PRO A 15 7.23 -29.28 48.96
CA PRO A 15 6.17 -28.28 48.71
C PRO A 15 5.02 -28.32 49.76
N GLU A 16 4.11 -27.35 49.78
CA GLU A 16 2.68 -27.68 49.83
C GLU A 16 1.79 -26.55 49.29
N SER A 17 0.91 -26.97 48.40
CA SER A 17 0.13 -26.21 47.42
C SER A 17 -1.20 -25.75 48.00
N GLY A 18 -1.42 -24.43 48.08
CA GLY A 18 -2.74 -23.82 48.16
C GLY A 18 -3.24 -23.46 46.76
N ALA A 19 -3.82 -24.42 46.03
CA ALA A 19 -4.40 -24.19 44.72
C ALA A 19 -5.78 -23.51 44.85
N GLY A 20 -5.80 -22.19 44.73
CA GLY A 20 -6.98 -21.44 44.30
C GLY A 20 -7.29 -21.80 42.85
N ARG A 21 -8.44 -22.41 42.61
CA ARG A 21 -8.91 -22.81 41.28
C ARG A 21 -9.38 -21.57 40.53
N ALA A 22 -8.50 -21.00 39.71
CA ALA A 22 -8.88 -20.09 38.63
C ALA A 22 -9.70 -20.87 37.58
N PRO A 23 -10.70 -20.24 36.92
CA PRO A 23 -11.33 -20.86 35.76
C PRO A 23 -10.28 -20.93 34.65
N ASP A 24 -9.94 -22.17 34.32
CA ASP A 24 -9.06 -22.52 33.22
C ASP A 24 -9.85 -22.28 31.92
N ASP A 25 -9.71 -21.08 31.35
CA ASP A 25 -10.05 -20.81 29.95
C ASP A 25 -9.00 -21.52 29.08
N GLN A 26 -9.07 -22.85 29.07
CA GLN A 26 -8.57 -23.61 27.94
C GLN A 26 -9.45 -23.22 26.76
N PRO A 27 -8.90 -22.74 25.63
CA PRO A 27 -9.66 -22.74 24.39
C PRO A 27 -10.08 -24.18 24.20
N GLY A 28 -11.36 -24.46 24.39
CA GLY A 28 -11.93 -25.78 24.25
C GLY A 28 -11.35 -26.35 22.97
N GLN A 29 -10.62 -27.46 23.12
CA GLN A 29 -10.32 -28.32 22.01
C GLN A 29 -11.70 -28.55 21.40
N ALA A 30 -11.97 -27.84 20.30
CA ALA A 30 -12.99 -28.23 19.37
C ALA A 30 -12.47 -29.59 18.91
N GLU A 31 -12.91 -30.60 19.66
CA GLU A 31 -12.92 -31.98 19.26
C GLU A 31 -13.51 -31.91 17.86
N TRP A 32 -12.62 -32.01 16.88
CA TRP A 32 -13.03 -32.09 15.50
C TRP A 32 -13.86 -33.36 15.50
N GLU A 33 -15.19 -33.22 15.55
CA GLU A 33 -16.11 -34.27 15.16
C GLU A 33 -15.70 -34.60 13.73
N GLU A 34 -14.80 -35.59 13.61
CA GLU A 34 -14.62 -36.33 12.39
C GLU A 34 -16.04 -36.73 11.99
N PRO A 35 -16.56 -36.23 10.85
CA PRO A 35 -17.88 -36.63 10.42
C PRO A 35 -17.82 -38.15 10.31
N GLU A 36 -18.59 -38.84 11.16
CA GLU A 36 -18.70 -40.30 11.17
C GLU A 36 -18.76 -40.76 9.72
N GLU A 37 -17.69 -41.43 9.26
CA GLU A 37 -17.72 -42.06 7.95
C GLU A 37 -18.91 -43.03 7.99
N PRO A 38 -19.93 -42.86 7.12
CA PRO A 38 -21.10 -43.72 7.20
C PRO A 38 -20.64 -45.16 6.96
N GLU A 39 -20.74 -45.98 8.00
CA GLU A 39 -20.40 -47.40 7.94
C GLU A 39 -21.03 -48.02 6.68
N PRO A 40 -20.29 -48.81 5.91
CA PRO A 40 -20.83 -49.40 4.69
C PRO A 40 -21.90 -50.41 5.09
N THR A 41 -23.18 -50.00 5.06
CA THR A 41 -24.31 -50.93 5.23
C THR A 41 -24.42 -51.81 3.99
N MET A 42 -23.55 -52.82 3.89
CA MET A 42 -23.64 -53.91 2.93
C MET A 42 -24.73 -54.88 3.37
N ARG A 43 -26.01 -54.54 3.18
CA ARG A 43 -27.09 -55.54 3.31
C ARG A 43 -27.98 -55.71 2.10
N PHE A 44 -28.02 -54.75 1.17
CA PHE A 44 -28.94 -54.82 0.02
C PHE A 44 -28.29 -54.64 -1.36
N GLY A 45 -26.97 -54.42 -1.45
CA GLY A 45 -26.26 -54.27 -2.74
C GLY A 45 -26.22 -55.54 -3.59
N TRP A 46 -26.25 -56.73 -2.98
CA TRP A 46 -26.27 -58.02 -3.67
C TRP A 46 -27.69 -58.51 -4.00
N VAL A 47 -28.73 -57.92 -3.40
CA VAL A 47 -30.12 -58.36 -3.61
C VAL A 47 -30.58 -58.08 -5.04
N ALA A 48 -30.22 -56.93 -5.61
CA ALA A 48 -30.55 -56.59 -6.99
C ALA A 48 -29.92 -57.55 -8.02
N PRO A 49 -28.61 -57.85 -8.00
CA PRO A 49 -28.04 -58.82 -8.94
C PRO A 49 -28.54 -60.25 -8.72
N VAL A 50 -28.83 -60.66 -7.48
CA VAL A 50 -29.40 -62.00 -7.20
C VAL A 50 -30.82 -62.15 -7.69
N LEU A 51 -31.65 -61.13 -7.47
CA LEU A 51 -33.04 -61.17 -7.89
C LEU A 51 -33.15 -61.10 -9.43
N ALA A 52 -32.28 -60.34 -10.09
CA ALA A 52 -32.17 -60.31 -11.54
C ALA A 52 -31.67 -61.67 -12.12
N THR A 53 -30.68 -62.30 -11.49
CA THR A 53 -30.20 -63.64 -11.92
C THR A 53 -31.25 -64.72 -11.69
N LEU A 54 -31.94 -64.73 -10.54
CA LEU A 54 -33.05 -65.65 -10.28
C LEU A 54 -34.20 -65.45 -11.26
N ALA A 55 -34.59 -64.21 -11.57
CA ALA A 55 -35.63 -63.92 -12.56
C ALA A 55 -35.23 -64.41 -13.96
N THR A 56 -33.95 -64.24 -14.33
CA THR A 56 -33.41 -64.73 -15.62
C THR A 56 -33.39 -66.26 -15.68
N MET A 57 -32.98 -66.94 -14.59
CA MET A 57 -33.01 -68.41 -14.51
C MET A 57 -34.44 -68.95 -14.55
N ALA A 58 -35.36 -68.34 -13.79
CA ALA A 58 -36.77 -68.72 -13.76
C ALA A 58 -37.42 -68.57 -15.15
N TRP A 59 -37.14 -67.47 -15.85
CA TRP A 59 -37.62 -67.25 -17.21
C TRP A 59 -37.02 -68.26 -18.20
N THR A 60 -35.71 -68.50 -18.12
CA THR A 60 -35.02 -69.46 -19.00
C THR A 60 -35.54 -70.89 -18.80
N GLY A 61 -35.77 -71.29 -17.54
CA GLY A 61 -36.37 -72.58 -17.21
C GLY A 61 -37.82 -72.71 -17.68
N PHE A 62 -38.63 -71.67 -17.48
CA PHE A 62 -40.01 -71.64 -17.98
C PHE A 62 -40.06 -71.75 -19.50
N PHE A 63 -39.26 -70.95 -20.21
CA PHE A 63 -39.16 -70.95 -21.67
C PHE A 63 -38.77 -72.33 -22.20
N GLY A 64 -37.71 -72.92 -21.64
CA GLY A 64 -37.25 -74.26 -22.01
C GLY A 64 -38.30 -75.34 -21.76
N TRP A 65 -39.08 -75.25 -20.67
CA TRP A 65 -40.15 -76.19 -20.37
C TRP A 65 -41.32 -76.07 -21.36
N THR A 66 -41.76 -74.85 -21.69
CA THR A 66 -42.88 -74.63 -22.63
C THR A 66 -42.57 -75.10 -24.04
N PHE A 67 -41.35 -74.86 -24.55
CA PHE A 67 -40.98 -75.20 -25.92
C PHE A 67 -40.25 -76.54 -26.04
N ARG A 68 -40.17 -77.34 -24.97
CA ARG A 68 -39.39 -78.59 -24.91
C ARG A 68 -39.79 -79.60 -25.99
N GLU A 69 -41.09 -79.76 -26.27
CA GLU A 69 -41.60 -80.79 -27.16
C GLU A 69 -41.29 -80.44 -28.62
N ASP A 70 -41.40 -79.15 -28.96
CA ASP A 70 -41.05 -78.63 -30.29
C ASP A 70 -39.53 -78.62 -30.53
N ILE A 71 -38.73 -78.33 -29.50
CA ILE A 71 -37.27 -78.36 -29.57
C ILE A 71 -36.76 -79.80 -29.77
N LEU A 72 -37.31 -80.77 -29.04
CA LEU A 72 -36.93 -82.19 -29.13
C LEU A 72 -37.40 -82.83 -30.45
N ALA A 73 -38.46 -82.31 -31.07
CA ALA A 73 -38.93 -82.74 -32.39
C ALA A 73 -38.02 -82.28 -33.56
N GLY A 74 -37.04 -81.40 -33.32
CA GLY A 74 -36.09 -80.93 -34.32
C GLY A 74 -36.61 -79.76 -35.16
N GLY A 75 -36.60 -78.55 -34.59
CA GLY A 75 -37.06 -77.32 -35.25
C GLY A 75 -36.23 -76.88 -36.46
N THR A 76 -36.87 -76.19 -37.40
CA THR A 76 -36.22 -75.56 -38.57
C THR A 76 -35.36 -74.36 -38.17
N ALA A 77 -34.37 -73.97 -39.01
CA ALA A 77 -33.46 -72.85 -38.70
C ALA A 77 -34.18 -71.51 -38.43
N ARG A 78 -35.37 -71.30 -39.02
CA ARG A 78 -36.20 -70.13 -38.75
C ARG A 78 -36.84 -70.16 -37.36
N GLN A 79 -37.36 -71.32 -36.94
CA GLN A 79 -37.94 -71.49 -35.60
C GLN A 79 -36.89 -71.30 -34.51
N TRP A 80 -35.65 -71.76 -34.73
CA TRP A 80 -34.54 -71.50 -33.82
C TRP A 80 -34.23 -69.99 -33.68
N ALA A 81 -34.34 -69.22 -34.76
CA ALA A 81 -34.17 -67.77 -34.71
C ALA A 81 -35.32 -67.09 -33.94
N GLU A 82 -36.57 -67.51 -34.18
CA GLU A 82 -37.76 -67.02 -33.47
C GLU A 82 -37.67 -67.32 -31.96
N TRP A 83 -37.33 -68.55 -31.57
CA TRP A 83 -37.13 -68.92 -30.17
C TRP A 83 -35.99 -68.14 -29.50
N THR A 84 -34.91 -67.86 -30.23
CA THR A 84 -33.80 -67.04 -29.70
C THR A 84 -34.26 -65.60 -29.41
N ILE A 85 -35.06 -65.03 -30.31
CA ILE A 85 -35.62 -63.68 -30.15
C ILE A 85 -36.57 -63.65 -28.96
N ASP A 86 -37.53 -64.57 -28.91
CA ASP A 86 -38.54 -64.65 -27.84
C ASP A 86 -37.93 -64.87 -26.46
N TRP A 87 -36.83 -65.64 -26.37
CA TRP A 87 -36.07 -65.78 -25.14
C TRP A 87 -35.30 -64.51 -24.77
N SER A 88 -34.69 -63.83 -25.75
CA SER A 88 -33.80 -62.68 -25.51
C SER A 88 -34.52 -61.41 -25.06
N ILE A 89 -35.77 -61.17 -25.50
CA ILE A 89 -36.51 -59.93 -25.20
C ILE A 89 -36.74 -59.74 -23.69
N PRO A 90 -37.28 -60.73 -22.94
CA PRO A 90 -37.49 -60.58 -21.50
C PRO A 90 -36.17 -60.54 -20.72
N VAL A 91 -35.14 -61.28 -21.17
CA VAL A 91 -33.80 -61.25 -20.54
C VAL A 91 -33.17 -59.87 -20.70
N LEU A 92 -33.26 -59.25 -21.87
CA LEU A 92 -32.81 -57.87 -22.11
C LEU A 92 -33.56 -56.86 -21.26
N LEU A 93 -34.87 -57.03 -21.05
CA LEU A 93 -35.64 -56.17 -20.14
C LEU A 93 -35.16 -56.28 -18.69
N ILE A 94 -34.92 -57.50 -18.19
CA ILE A 94 -34.40 -57.73 -16.83
C ILE A 94 -33.02 -57.08 -16.66
N ILE A 95 -32.11 -57.29 -17.62
CA ILE A 95 -30.75 -56.71 -17.60
C ILE A 95 -30.81 -55.17 -17.70
N SER A 96 -31.67 -54.63 -18.57
CA SER A 96 -31.82 -53.18 -18.73
C SER A 96 -32.37 -52.53 -17.47
N LEU A 97 -33.38 -53.15 -16.84
CA LEU A 97 -33.94 -52.69 -15.57
C LEU A 97 -32.90 -52.74 -14.44
N TRP A 98 -32.08 -53.80 -14.43
CA TRP A 98 -30.97 -53.95 -13.50
C TRP A 98 -29.91 -52.86 -13.68
N LEU A 99 -29.48 -52.59 -14.90
CA LEU A 99 -28.52 -51.51 -15.19
C LEU A 99 -29.09 -50.12 -14.85
N LEU A 100 -30.38 -49.89 -15.11
CA LEU A 100 -31.04 -48.63 -14.76
C LEU A 100 -31.10 -48.42 -13.24
N ALA A 101 -31.40 -49.48 -12.50
CA ALA A 101 -31.42 -49.46 -11.03
C ALA A 101 -30.02 -49.26 -10.43
N MET A 102 -28.99 -49.85 -11.04
CA MET A 102 -27.59 -49.67 -10.64
C MET A 102 -27.10 -48.24 -10.91
N ARG A 103 -27.47 -47.68 -12.07
CA ARG A 103 -27.10 -46.33 -12.52
C ARG A 103 -27.82 -45.21 -11.78
N ASN A 104 -28.99 -45.51 -11.18
CA ASN A 104 -29.71 -44.59 -10.29
C ASN A 104 -29.41 -44.85 -8.80
N SER A 105 -28.32 -45.56 -8.50
CA SER A 105 -28.00 -45.93 -7.14
C SER A 105 -27.33 -44.76 -6.42
N ARG A 106 -27.90 -44.38 -5.27
CA ARG A 106 -27.41 -43.34 -4.33
C ARG A 106 -25.90 -43.42 -4.02
N ARG A 107 -25.26 -44.57 -4.28
CA ARG A 107 -23.81 -44.78 -4.18
C ARG A 107 -22.98 -43.94 -5.15
N GLU A 108 -23.46 -43.73 -6.38
CA GLU A 108 -22.71 -42.94 -7.36
C GLU A 108 -22.79 -41.45 -7.02
N SER A 109 -23.97 -41.00 -6.58
CA SER A 109 -24.15 -39.66 -6.01
C SER A 109 -23.31 -39.41 -4.76
N ALA A 110 -23.17 -40.40 -3.87
CA ALA A 110 -22.30 -40.29 -2.69
C ALA A 110 -20.81 -40.16 -3.07
N ARG A 111 -20.33 -40.93 -4.06
CA ARG A 111 -18.95 -40.79 -4.57
C ARG A 111 -18.68 -39.44 -5.23
N PHE A 112 -19.66 -38.89 -5.96
CA PHE A 112 -19.54 -37.53 -6.51
C PHE A 112 -19.58 -36.47 -5.41
N ALA A 113 -20.37 -36.67 -4.35
CA ALA A 113 -20.39 -35.79 -3.18
C ALA A 113 -19.05 -35.80 -2.44
N ASP A 114 -18.43 -36.96 -2.24
CA ASP A 114 -17.10 -37.07 -1.61
C ASP A 114 -16.02 -36.40 -2.47
N SER A 115 -16.07 -36.60 -3.79
CA SER A 115 -15.14 -35.94 -4.73
C SER A 115 -15.33 -34.42 -4.74
N ALA A 116 -16.58 -33.95 -4.65
CA ALA A 116 -16.89 -32.52 -4.54
C ALA A 116 -16.45 -31.93 -3.20
N ALA A 117 -16.60 -32.68 -2.10
CA ALA A 117 -16.14 -32.27 -0.77
C ALA A 117 -14.60 -32.18 -0.70
N MET A 118 -13.89 -33.13 -1.32
CA MET A 118 -12.44 -33.10 -1.44
C MET A 118 -11.98 -31.88 -2.27
N LEU A 119 -12.60 -31.65 -3.43
CA LEU A 119 -12.29 -30.48 -4.27
C LEU A 119 -12.59 -29.16 -3.57
N SER A 120 -13.68 -29.10 -2.79
CA SER A 120 -14.03 -27.92 -1.99
C SER A 120 -12.99 -27.63 -0.91
N ARG A 121 -12.49 -28.65 -0.20
CA ARG A 121 -11.40 -28.49 0.79
C ARG A 121 -10.10 -28.04 0.12
N GLU A 122 -9.73 -28.65 -1.00
CA GLU A 122 -8.51 -28.28 -1.72
C GLU A 122 -8.59 -26.83 -2.24
N SER A 123 -9.77 -26.41 -2.72
CA SER A 123 -10.03 -25.03 -3.14
C SER A 123 -9.91 -24.04 -1.98
N ALA A 124 -10.44 -24.35 -0.80
CA ALA A 124 -10.34 -23.49 0.39
C ALA A 124 -8.88 -23.36 0.88
N ASN A 125 -8.10 -24.43 0.82
CA ASN A 125 -6.67 -24.40 1.11
C ASN A 125 -5.90 -23.53 0.11
N LEU A 126 -6.23 -23.63 -1.19
CA LEU A 126 -5.67 -22.78 -2.23
C LEU A 126 -6.01 -21.30 -2.02
N GLU A 127 -7.26 -20.99 -1.69
CA GLU A 127 -7.71 -19.63 -1.39
C GLU A 127 -6.98 -19.03 -0.18
N THR A 128 -6.79 -19.83 0.87
CA THR A 128 -6.02 -19.42 2.06
C THR A 128 -4.58 -19.11 1.69
N ARG A 129 -3.91 -19.99 0.92
CA ARG A 129 -2.54 -19.76 0.43
C ARG A 129 -2.45 -18.53 -0.48
N LEU A 130 -3.40 -18.35 -1.40
CA LEU A 130 -3.45 -17.17 -2.27
C LEU A 130 -3.66 -15.89 -1.47
N THR A 131 -4.50 -15.91 -0.43
CA THR A 131 -4.72 -14.75 0.44
C THR A 131 -3.45 -14.37 1.20
N ILE A 132 -2.72 -15.37 1.71
CA ILE A 132 -1.41 -15.16 2.35
C ILE A 132 -0.41 -14.56 1.35
N VAL A 133 -0.26 -15.17 0.18
CA VAL A 133 0.65 -14.68 -0.88
C VAL A 133 0.27 -13.27 -1.33
N ASN A 134 -1.02 -12.96 -1.47
CA ASN A 134 -1.49 -11.64 -1.89
C ASN A 134 -1.26 -10.59 -0.78
N ARG A 135 -1.38 -10.98 0.49
CA ARG A 135 -1.00 -10.13 1.63
C ARG A 135 0.51 -9.86 1.65
N GLU A 136 1.33 -10.89 1.43
CA GLU A 136 2.79 -10.74 1.34
C GLU A 136 3.20 -9.88 0.15
N LEU A 137 2.56 -10.04 -1.01
CA LEU A 137 2.80 -9.22 -2.20
C LEU A 137 2.40 -7.75 -1.96
N SER A 138 1.30 -7.53 -1.23
CA SER A 138 0.86 -6.17 -0.85
C SER A 138 1.84 -5.53 0.14
N LEU A 139 2.34 -6.28 1.12
CA LEU A 139 3.38 -5.83 2.03
C LEU A 139 4.70 -5.55 1.30
N ALA A 140 5.08 -6.40 0.34
CA ALA A 140 6.26 -6.19 -0.49
C ALA A 140 6.12 -4.93 -1.37
N ARG A 141 4.93 -4.66 -1.92
CA ARG A 141 4.63 -3.43 -2.65
C ARG A 141 4.70 -2.20 -1.76
N GLU A 142 4.14 -2.25 -0.55
CA GLU A 142 4.23 -1.13 0.41
C GLU A 142 5.68 -0.88 0.83
N PHE A 143 6.46 -1.95 1.06
CA PHE A 143 7.89 -1.84 1.34
C PHE A 143 8.63 -1.18 0.19
N LEU A 144 8.41 -1.61 -1.06
CA LEU A 144 9.01 -0.96 -2.24
C LEU A 144 8.58 0.49 -2.42
N ALA A 145 7.31 0.82 -2.17
CA ALA A 145 6.81 2.19 -2.22
C ALA A 145 7.46 3.07 -1.14
N SER A 146 7.65 2.53 0.08
CA SER A 146 8.37 3.23 1.16
C SER A 146 9.86 3.42 0.83
N GLN A 147 10.51 2.42 0.23
CA GLN A 147 11.92 2.50 -0.17
C GLN A 147 12.11 3.47 -1.32
N SER A 148 11.19 3.50 -2.29
CA SER A 148 11.18 4.48 -3.38
C SER A 148 11.03 5.90 -2.85
N ARG A 149 10.10 6.13 -1.91
CA ARG A 149 9.97 7.43 -1.21
C ARG A 149 11.24 7.79 -0.43
N GLY A 150 11.85 6.80 0.22
CA GLY A 150 13.14 6.94 0.91
C GLY A 150 14.25 7.40 -0.04
N LEU A 151 14.44 6.69 -1.17
CA LEU A 151 15.42 7.01 -2.20
C LEU A 151 15.16 8.36 -2.86
N GLU A 152 13.89 8.72 -3.12
CA GLU A 152 13.53 10.02 -3.69
C GLU A 152 13.84 11.15 -2.70
N SER A 153 13.54 10.97 -1.41
CA SER A 153 13.92 11.95 -0.38
C SER A 153 15.44 12.09 -0.26
N LEU A 154 16.17 10.98 -0.32
CA LEU A 154 17.62 10.95 -0.21
C LEU A 154 18.28 11.56 -1.46
N GLY A 155 17.70 11.33 -2.64
CA GLY A 155 18.07 11.99 -3.89
C GLY A 155 17.81 13.49 -3.86
N ARG A 156 16.67 13.94 -3.34
CA ARG A 156 16.36 15.37 -3.17
C ARG A 156 17.34 16.04 -2.22
N VAL A 157 17.61 15.44 -1.06
CA VAL A 157 18.59 15.94 -0.08
C VAL A 157 20.01 15.93 -0.65
N ALA A 158 20.40 14.89 -1.37
CA ALA A 158 21.71 14.82 -2.02
C ALA A 158 21.86 15.89 -3.12
N ALA A 159 20.84 16.09 -3.95
CA ALA A 159 20.82 17.14 -4.97
C ALA A 159 20.87 18.55 -4.35
N GLU A 160 20.13 18.79 -3.27
CA GLU A 160 20.12 20.06 -2.54
C GLU A 160 21.48 20.33 -1.88
N ARG A 161 22.11 19.31 -1.29
CA ARG A 161 23.49 19.41 -0.78
C ARG A 161 24.51 19.65 -1.88
N LEU A 162 24.42 18.96 -3.01
CA LEU A 162 25.30 19.17 -4.16
C LEU A 162 25.15 20.58 -4.74
N ALA A 163 23.92 21.08 -4.88
CA ALA A 163 23.65 22.44 -5.33
C ALA A 163 24.20 23.48 -4.35
N THR A 164 24.02 23.26 -3.04
CA THR A 164 24.58 24.14 -1.99
C THR A 164 26.10 24.16 -2.04
N ASN A 165 26.74 22.99 -2.10
CA ASN A 165 28.20 22.88 -2.21
C ASN A 165 28.73 23.49 -3.52
N ALA A 166 28.00 23.32 -4.63
CA ALA A 166 28.36 23.95 -5.90
C ALA A 166 28.27 25.47 -5.83
N SER A 167 27.24 26.03 -5.18
CA SER A 167 27.12 27.47 -4.93
C SER A 167 28.27 27.97 -4.06
N GLN A 168 28.58 27.29 -2.95
CA GLN A 168 29.69 27.65 -2.07
C GLN A 168 31.05 27.60 -2.78
N LEU A 169 31.29 26.57 -3.60
CA LEU A 169 32.48 26.48 -4.42
C LEU A 169 32.55 27.64 -5.43
N GLN A 170 31.43 28.00 -6.04
CA GLN A 170 31.38 29.09 -7.00
C GLN A 170 31.63 30.46 -6.35
N ASP A 171 31.09 30.69 -5.14
CA ASP A 171 31.37 31.89 -4.36
C ASP A 171 32.84 31.97 -3.95
N LEU A 172 33.42 30.87 -3.44
CA LEU A 172 34.84 30.78 -3.11
C LEU A 172 35.76 31.01 -4.31
N ILE A 173 35.39 30.52 -5.49
CA ILE A 173 36.12 30.75 -6.74
C ILE A 173 36.03 32.23 -7.14
N ARG A 174 34.85 32.84 -7.00
CA ARG A 174 34.64 34.25 -7.34
C ARG A 174 35.42 35.17 -6.40
N ASP A 175 35.41 34.88 -5.10
CA ASP A 175 36.15 35.64 -4.09
C ASP A 175 37.65 35.49 -4.28
N ASN A 176 38.15 34.27 -4.57
CA ASN A 176 39.55 34.08 -4.95
C ASN A 176 39.90 34.85 -6.23
N GLY A 177 39.02 34.84 -7.24
CA GLY A 177 39.21 35.63 -8.46
C GLY A 177 39.37 37.12 -8.16
N ALA A 178 38.50 37.68 -7.33
CA ALA A 178 38.59 39.07 -6.89
C ALA A 178 39.89 39.36 -6.10
N GLN A 179 40.33 38.42 -5.27
CA GLN A 179 41.56 38.54 -4.50
C GLN A 179 42.80 38.46 -5.41
N VAL A 180 42.79 37.60 -6.42
CA VAL A 180 43.84 37.49 -7.45
C VAL A 180 43.91 38.77 -8.29
N ASP A 181 42.78 39.34 -8.69
CA ASP A 181 42.72 40.62 -9.40
C ASP A 181 43.25 41.78 -8.54
N ALA A 182 42.93 41.79 -7.24
CA ALA A 182 43.48 42.75 -6.30
C ALA A 182 45.02 42.61 -6.16
N ILE A 183 45.54 41.37 -6.10
CA ILE A 183 46.98 41.11 -6.07
C ILE A 183 47.64 41.59 -7.38
N ALA A 184 47.01 41.36 -8.53
CA ALA A 184 47.49 41.83 -9.82
C ALA A 184 47.52 43.38 -9.89
N SER A 185 46.48 44.04 -9.39
CA SER A 185 46.38 45.51 -9.28
C SER A 185 47.47 46.10 -8.39
N VAL A 186 47.67 45.53 -7.20
CA VAL A 186 48.72 45.99 -6.26
C VAL A 186 50.10 45.76 -6.86
N SER A 187 50.33 44.61 -7.51
CA SER A 187 51.59 44.31 -8.18
C SER A 187 51.87 45.28 -9.33
N SER A 188 50.87 45.62 -10.13
CA SER A 188 51.00 46.64 -11.19
C SER A 188 51.27 48.03 -10.62
N THR A 189 50.59 48.42 -9.53
CA THR A 189 50.78 49.71 -8.86
C THR A 189 52.18 49.82 -8.24
N ALA A 190 52.68 48.73 -7.65
CA ALA A 190 54.03 48.64 -7.13
C ALA A 190 55.08 48.79 -8.24
N LEU A 191 54.86 48.15 -9.40
CA LEU A 191 55.73 48.28 -10.56
C LEU A 191 55.80 49.73 -11.07
N THR A 192 54.65 50.38 -11.23
CA THR A 192 54.57 51.79 -11.66
C THR A 192 55.22 52.74 -10.66
N ASN A 193 55.02 52.52 -9.36
CA ASN A 193 55.65 53.33 -8.31
C ASN A 193 57.18 53.18 -8.30
N MET A 194 57.71 51.98 -8.54
CA MET A 194 59.16 51.78 -8.68
C MET A 194 59.71 52.43 -9.96
N GLU A 195 58.94 52.43 -11.05
CA GLU A 195 59.29 53.14 -12.29
C GLU A 195 59.36 54.66 -12.08
N LYS A 196 58.39 55.22 -11.36
CA LYS A 196 58.34 56.65 -11.03
C LYS A 196 59.47 57.08 -10.09
N LEU A 197 59.78 56.27 -9.07
CA LEU A 197 60.94 56.49 -8.18
C LEU A 197 62.28 56.40 -8.92
N ARG A 198 62.38 55.54 -9.94
CA ARG A 198 63.55 55.46 -10.83
C ARG A 198 63.69 56.72 -11.70
N ASP A 199 62.57 57.25 -12.17
CA ASP A 199 62.54 58.39 -13.09
C ASP A 199 62.68 59.76 -12.38
N ASP A 200 62.28 59.87 -11.10
CA ASP A 200 62.39 61.09 -10.28
C ASP A 200 63.77 61.27 -9.61
N LEU A 201 64.60 60.23 -9.61
CA LEU A 201 65.97 60.23 -9.04
C LEU A 201 66.93 61.30 -9.64
N PRO A 202 66.78 61.80 -10.88
CA PRO A 202 67.63 62.85 -11.44
C PRO A 202 67.31 64.30 -11.00
N VAL A 203 66.15 64.60 -10.40
CA VAL A 203 65.70 66.00 -10.17
C VAL A 203 66.26 66.62 -8.88
N ILE A 204 66.83 65.81 -7.98
CA ILE A 204 67.45 66.27 -6.73
C ILE A 204 68.77 67.04 -6.98
N ALA A 205 69.36 66.94 -8.18
CA ALA A 205 70.60 67.65 -8.52
C ALA A 205 70.41 69.12 -8.97
N ASN A 206 69.17 69.59 -9.23
CA ASN A 206 68.95 70.92 -9.84
C ASN A 206 68.27 71.95 -8.92
N SER A 207 67.63 71.54 -7.80
CA SER A 207 66.94 72.47 -6.89
C SER A 207 67.87 73.33 -6.03
N SER A 208 69.16 72.99 -5.97
CA SER A 208 70.14 73.72 -5.18
C SER A 208 70.63 75.03 -5.83
N ARG A 209 70.25 75.30 -7.09
CA ARG A 209 70.72 76.48 -7.85
C ARG A 209 69.76 77.68 -7.76
N ASP A 210 68.46 77.46 -7.66
CA ASP A 210 67.46 78.54 -7.59
C ASP A 210 67.40 79.23 -6.22
N VAL A 211 67.81 78.54 -5.15
CA VAL A 211 67.87 79.09 -3.79
C VAL A 211 68.87 80.26 -3.69
N SER A 212 69.92 80.26 -4.51
CA SER A 212 70.98 81.28 -4.44
C SER A 212 70.53 82.65 -4.96
N ASN A 213 69.57 82.71 -5.88
CA ASN A 213 69.14 83.96 -6.52
C ASN A 213 68.06 84.73 -5.74
N GLN A 214 67.31 84.07 -4.84
CA GLN A 214 66.29 84.72 -4.02
C GLN A 214 66.81 85.35 -2.72
N ILE A 215 68.05 85.04 -2.32
CA ILE A 215 68.66 85.58 -1.09
C ILE A 215 68.98 87.08 -1.21
N GLY A 216 69.19 87.61 -2.43
CA GLY A 216 69.52 89.02 -2.65
C GLY A 216 68.36 90.01 -2.45
N ASN A 217 67.10 89.59 -2.62
CA ASN A 217 65.93 90.46 -2.49
C ASN A 217 65.29 90.43 -1.07
N ALA A 218 65.70 89.47 -0.23
CA ALA A 218 65.12 89.23 1.09
C ALA A 218 65.54 90.27 2.17
N GLY A 219 66.62 91.02 1.94
CA GLY A 219 67.18 91.93 2.95
C GLY A 219 66.32 93.15 3.30
N ARG A 220 65.46 93.63 2.37
CA ARG A 220 64.56 94.78 2.65
C ARG A 220 63.21 94.37 3.23
N THR A 221 62.76 93.15 2.96
CA THR A 221 61.51 92.57 3.47
C THR A 221 61.68 92.00 4.89
N ALA A 222 62.91 91.81 5.36
CA ALA A 222 63.20 91.25 6.68
C ALA A 222 62.66 92.09 7.86
N HIS A 223 62.55 93.41 7.73
CA HIS A 223 62.11 94.27 8.83
C HIS A 223 60.58 94.25 9.04
N GLU A 224 59.78 94.28 7.98
CA GLU A 224 58.33 94.08 8.06
C GLU A 224 57.93 92.62 8.35
N GLN A 225 58.77 91.66 7.97
CA GLN A 225 58.54 90.25 8.27
C GLN A 225 58.91 89.87 9.70
N LEU A 226 59.81 90.60 10.38
CA LEU A 226 60.11 90.37 11.80
C LEU A 226 58.90 90.67 12.70
N ASP A 227 58.17 91.77 12.46
CA ASP A 227 56.94 92.07 13.22
C ASP A 227 55.79 91.09 12.89
N ARG A 228 55.69 90.63 11.64
CA ARG A 228 54.77 89.55 11.24
C ARG A 228 55.22 88.17 11.75
N LEU A 229 56.51 87.94 11.96
CA LEU A 229 57.06 86.73 12.58
C LEU A 229 56.76 86.71 14.07
N ILE A 230 56.82 87.84 14.77
CA ILE A 230 56.42 87.92 16.19
C ILE A 230 54.92 87.62 16.34
N ALA A 231 54.07 88.26 15.51
CA ALA A 231 52.63 87.94 15.48
C ALA A 231 52.35 86.50 14.99
N GLY A 232 53.16 86.01 14.05
CA GLY A 232 53.11 84.65 13.53
C GLY A 232 53.56 83.60 14.54
N PHE A 233 54.54 83.92 15.40
CA PHE A 233 55.00 83.09 16.51
C PHE A 233 53.96 83.04 17.63
N ASP A 234 53.26 84.14 17.92
CA ASP A 234 52.12 84.12 18.85
C ASP A 234 50.98 83.25 18.31
N ARG A 235 50.69 83.35 17.00
CA ARG A 235 49.71 82.49 16.34
C ARG A 235 50.17 81.03 16.29
N LEU A 236 51.45 80.77 16.02
CA LEU A 236 52.05 79.43 16.01
C LEU A 236 52.09 78.83 17.41
N ASN A 237 52.27 79.64 18.46
CA ASN A 237 52.18 79.22 19.84
C ASN A 237 50.73 78.87 20.21
N HIS A 238 49.75 79.67 19.79
CA HIS A 238 48.34 79.35 19.99
C HIS A 238 47.89 78.12 19.17
N PHE A 239 48.37 77.96 17.94
CA PHE A 239 48.17 76.74 17.14
C PHE A 239 48.93 75.56 17.70
N GLY A 240 50.11 75.76 18.30
CA GLY A 240 50.90 74.75 19.00
C GLY A 240 50.15 74.22 20.21
N LEU A 241 49.63 75.11 21.05
CA LEU A 241 48.78 74.75 22.19
C LEU A 241 47.46 74.10 21.77
N ALA A 242 46.85 74.54 20.67
CA ALA A 242 45.63 73.93 20.14
C ALA A 242 45.89 72.55 19.52
N SER A 243 47.01 72.38 18.81
CA SER A 243 47.45 71.13 18.20
C SER A 243 47.89 70.13 19.25
N GLU A 244 48.61 70.57 20.29
CA GLU A 244 48.96 69.75 21.46
C GLU A 244 47.69 69.26 22.19
N ARG A 245 46.68 70.12 22.36
CA ARG A 245 45.37 69.69 22.89
C ARG A 245 44.65 68.71 21.98
N GLN A 246 44.65 68.93 20.65
CA GLN A 246 44.02 68.00 19.70
C GLN A 246 44.75 66.65 19.62
N VAL A 247 46.08 66.64 19.62
CA VAL A 247 46.89 65.43 19.65
C VAL A 247 46.68 64.71 20.98
N SER A 248 46.64 65.41 22.11
CA SER A 248 46.33 64.81 23.41
C SER A 248 44.91 64.22 23.46
N ALA A 249 43.91 64.91 22.89
CA ALA A 249 42.55 64.40 22.77
C ALA A 249 42.46 63.18 21.83
N LEU A 250 43.19 63.20 20.71
CA LEU A 250 43.28 62.07 19.79
C LEU A 250 43.99 60.88 20.42
N SER A 251 45.10 61.09 21.13
CA SER A 251 45.79 60.06 21.91
C SER A 251 44.89 59.47 22.98
N GLY A 252 44.14 60.30 23.73
CA GLY A 252 43.16 59.81 24.70
C GLY A 252 42.02 59.02 24.05
N THR A 253 41.54 59.45 22.89
CA THR A 253 40.53 58.70 22.12
C THR A 253 41.10 57.38 21.62
N LEU A 254 42.32 57.39 21.06
CA LEU A 254 43.00 56.20 20.56
C LEU A 254 43.26 55.18 21.68
N GLU A 255 43.72 55.65 22.84
CA GLU A 255 43.96 54.83 24.02
C GLU A 255 42.66 54.24 24.58
N SER A 256 41.58 55.03 24.61
CA SER A 256 40.24 54.51 24.91
C SER A 256 39.78 53.46 23.90
N THR A 257 40.05 53.67 22.60
CA THR A 257 39.58 52.76 21.55
C THR A 257 40.37 51.45 21.58
N ILE A 258 41.69 51.51 21.79
CA ILE A 258 42.56 50.35 21.98
C ILE A 258 42.13 49.59 23.24
N GLY A 259 41.87 50.27 24.35
CA GLY A 259 41.36 49.64 25.57
C GLY A 259 40.03 48.91 25.34
N THR A 260 39.08 49.51 24.62
CA THR A 260 37.83 48.83 24.27
C THR A 260 38.04 47.65 23.33
N PHE A 261 39.04 47.71 22.44
CA PHE A 261 39.35 46.63 21.52
C PHE A 261 40.04 45.45 22.22
N GLU A 262 40.95 45.72 23.17
CA GLU A 262 41.53 44.71 24.06
C GLU A 262 40.46 44.02 24.89
N GLU A 263 39.51 44.78 25.46
CA GLU A 263 38.40 44.20 26.22
C GLU A 263 37.50 43.30 25.34
N GLN A 264 37.20 43.74 24.11
CA GLN A 264 36.44 42.95 23.13
C GLN A 264 37.18 41.67 22.74
N ILE A 265 38.49 41.73 22.45
CA ILE A 265 39.31 40.55 22.14
C ILE A 265 39.32 39.58 23.31
N SER A 266 39.46 40.09 24.53
CA SER A 266 39.48 39.23 25.72
C SER A 266 38.14 38.52 25.91
N ARG A 267 37.01 39.21 25.71
CA ARG A 267 35.67 38.59 25.71
C ARG A 267 35.48 37.56 24.59
N PHE A 268 36.02 37.81 23.40
CA PHE A 268 36.00 36.83 22.32
C PHE A 268 36.83 35.58 22.68
N GLY A 269 37.98 35.76 23.34
CA GLY A 269 38.80 34.68 23.86
C GLY A 269 38.04 33.80 24.85
N GLU A 270 37.42 34.41 25.87
CA GLU A 270 36.62 33.70 26.87
C GLU A 270 35.42 32.97 26.25
N LEU A 271 34.72 33.61 25.30
CA LEU A 271 33.58 33.00 24.62
C LEU A 271 34.03 31.82 23.74
N ALA A 272 35.14 31.94 23.03
CA ALA A 272 35.70 30.88 22.21
C ALA A 272 36.11 29.69 23.08
N GLU A 273 36.80 29.94 24.20
CA GLU A 273 37.20 28.90 25.15
C GLU A 273 35.99 28.17 25.74
N ALA A 274 34.97 28.89 26.21
CA ALA A 274 33.72 28.29 26.69
C ALA A 274 33.00 27.46 25.61
N ARG A 275 33.04 27.90 24.34
CA ARG A 275 32.47 27.14 23.22
C ARG A 275 33.27 25.89 22.89
N PHE A 276 34.59 25.94 22.93
CA PHE A 276 35.44 24.77 22.70
C PHE A 276 35.31 23.74 23.84
N GLU A 277 35.23 24.20 25.08
CA GLU A 277 34.97 23.35 26.25
C GLU A 277 33.61 22.63 26.10
N GLY A 278 32.55 23.40 25.80
CA GLY A 278 31.21 22.83 25.59
C GLY A 278 31.13 21.89 24.37
N LEU A 279 31.87 22.19 23.29
CA LEU A 279 31.96 21.30 22.13
C LEU A 279 32.68 19.99 22.48
N LYS A 280 33.77 20.07 23.27
CA LYS A 280 34.51 18.92 23.74
C LYS A 280 33.65 18.02 24.63
N GLU A 281 32.95 18.61 25.59
CA GLU A 281 32.02 17.88 26.49
C GLU A 281 30.90 17.19 25.69
N ASN A 282 30.27 17.91 24.75
CA ASN A 282 29.27 17.30 23.86
C ASN A 282 29.84 16.20 22.97
N SER A 283 31.07 16.35 22.48
CA SER A 283 31.72 15.34 21.65
C SER A 283 32.04 14.07 22.45
N GLU A 284 32.48 14.21 23.71
CA GLU A 284 32.71 13.08 24.62
C GLU A 284 31.40 12.38 24.98
N ALA A 285 30.35 13.14 25.31
CA ALA A 285 29.02 12.60 25.58
C ALA A 285 28.44 11.87 24.36
N PHE A 286 28.58 12.43 23.15
CA PHE A 286 28.16 11.79 21.91
C PHE A 286 28.93 10.49 21.66
N ARG A 287 30.25 10.47 21.91
CA ARG A 287 31.06 9.26 21.75
C ARG A 287 30.60 8.15 22.69
N ILE A 288 30.38 8.46 23.98
CA ILE A 288 29.87 7.50 24.97
C ILE A 288 28.49 6.97 24.57
N ALA A 289 27.59 7.85 24.12
CA ALA A 289 26.24 7.45 23.69
C ALA A 289 26.27 6.58 22.43
N MET A 290 27.19 6.86 21.49
CA MET A 290 27.36 6.08 20.27
C MET A 290 27.94 4.70 20.58
N ASP A 291 28.99 4.63 21.39
CA ASP A 291 29.58 3.36 21.84
C ASP A 291 28.53 2.51 22.59
N GLY A 292 27.70 3.15 23.43
CA GLY A 292 26.59 2.48 24.13
C GLY A 292 25.55 1.89 23.18
N ARG A 293 25.10 2.68 22.19
CA ARG A 293 24.14 2.22 21.17
C ARG A 293 24.71 1.13 20.28
N GLU A 294 26.00 1.19 19.94
CA GLU A 294 26.66 0.15 19.15
C GLU A 294 26.69 -1.17 19.92
N VAL A 295 27.06 -1.14 21.20
CA VAL A 295 27.06 -2.33 22.07
C VAL A 295 25.65 -2.91 22.22
N GLU A 296 24.64 -2.07 22.46
CA GLU A 296 23.25 -2.51 22.59
C GLU A 296 22.72 -3.14 21.29
N SER A 297 23.00 -2.51 20.15
CA SER A 297 22.62 -3.02 18.83
C SER A 297 23.29 -4.37 18.53
N LEU A 298 24.59 -4.50 18.81
CA LEU A 298 25.31 -5.76 18.63
C LEU A 298 24.82 -6.85 19.59
N ALA A 299 24.45 -6.50 20.83
CA ALA A 299 23.85 -7.43 21.78
C ALA A 299 22.47 -7.91 21.30
N ALA A 300 21.62 -7.00 20.81
CA ALA A 300 20.31 -7.34 20.25
C ALA A 300 20.43 -8.22 18.99
N MET A 301 21.38 -7.94 18.09
CA MET A 301 21.65 -8.79 16.92
C MET A 301 22.11 -10.19 17.33
N ARG A 302 22.99 -10.31 18.34
CA ARG A 302 23.44 -11.61 18.86
C ARG A 302 22.29 -12.39 19.48
N SER A 303 21.49 -11.75 20.34
CA SER A 303 20.30 -12.37 20.95
C SER A 303 19.34 -12.91 19.88
N ARG A 304 19.05 -12.09 18.86
CA ARG A 304 18.17 -12.50 17.76
C ARG A 304 18.75 -13.63 16.92
N ALA A 305 20.07 -13.65 16.72
CA ALA A 305 20.75 -14.74 16.01
C ALA A 305 20.69 -16.05 16.81
N ASP A 306 20.80 -15.98 18.13
CA ASP A 306 20.69 -17.15 19.02
C ASP A 306 19.24 -17.66 19.07
N GLU A 307 18.24 -16.77 19.14
CA GLU A 307 16.81 -17.13 18.99
C GLU A 307 16.52 -17.80 17.65
N LEU A 308 17.04 -17.24 16.54
CA LEU A 308 16.89 -17.85 15.22
C LEU A 308 17.54 -19.22 15.14
N ARG A 309 18.73 -19.39 15.73
CA ARG A 309 19.41 -20.69 15.79
C ARG A 309 18.61 -21.70 16.60
N GLY A 310 18.08 -21.29 17.75
CA GLY A 310 17.20 -22.12 18.59
C GLY A 310 15.91 -22.50 17.87
N GLY A 311 15.26 -21.54 17.19
CA GLY A 311 14.06 -21.79 16.40
C GLY A 311 14.29 -22.77 15.25
N ILE A 312 15.40 -22.66 14.52
CA ILE A 312 15.76 -23.62 13.46
C ILE A 312 15.99 -25.02 14.03
N GLN A 313 16.63 -25.12 15.20
CA GLN A 313 16.87 -26.42 15.84
C GLN A 313 15.56 -27.07 16.30
N ALA A 314 14.67 -26.32 16.94
CA ALA A 314 13.34 -26.80 17.33
C ALA A 314 12.50 -27.23 16.12
N LEU A 315 12.57 -26.48 15.02
CA LEU A 315 11.84 -26.80 13.79
C LEU A 315 12.37 -28.10 13.15
N ARG A 316 13.69 -28.32 13.18
CA ARG A 316 14.29 -29.58 12.72
C ARG A 316 13.87 -30.77 13.57
N GLU A 317 13.81 -30.61 14.88
CA GLU A 317 13.39 -31.66 15.80
C GLU A 317 11.91 -32.01 15.61
N THR A 318 11.06 -31.01 15.42
CA THR A 318 9.64 -31.21 15.10
C THR A 318 9.46 -31.92 13.76
N LEU A 319 10.21 -31.54 12.72
CA LEU A 319 10.18 -32.19 11.42
C LEU A 319 10.63 -33.65 11.50
N ALA A 320 11.73 -33.94 12.22
CA ALA A 320 12.19 -35.31 12.41
C ALA A 320 11.14 -36.17 13.11
N GLN A 321 10.49 -35.63 14.14
CA GLN A 321 9.42 -36.33 14.85
C GLN A 321 8.19 -36.59 13.95
N GLN A 322 7.79 -35.60 13.13
CA GLN A 322 6.70 -35.78 12.16
C GLN A 322 7.05 -36.80 11.06
N GLU A 323 8.30 -36.82 10.60
CA GLU A 323 8.78 -37.82 9.64
C GLU A 323 8.72 -39.22 10.24
N ASP A 324 9.19 -39.40 11.46
CA ASP A 324 9.14 -40.69 12.17
C ASP A 324 7.69 -41.16 12.39
N GLU A 325 6.78 -40.27 12.80
CA GLU A 325 5.35 -40.57 12.95
C GLU A 325 4.70 -40.94 11.61
N CYS A 326 5.02 -40.22 10.54
CA CYS A 326 4.51 -40.50 9.20
C CYS A 326 5.02 -41.84 8.66
N ILE A 327 6.31 -42.15 8.85
CA ILE A 327 6.92 -43.43 8.49
C ILE A 327 6.28 -44.57 9.29
N ALA A 328 6.05 -44.38 10.59
CA ALA A 328 5.37 -45.36 11.43
C ALA A 328 3.92 -45.61 10.98
N ALA A 329 3.18 -44.55 10.66
CA ALA A 329 1.82 -44.63 10.14
C ALA A 329 1.76 -45.34 8.78
N LEU A 330 2.69 -45.03 7.87
CA LEU A 330 2.84 -45.72 6.59
C LEU A 330 3.19 -47.20 6.78
N GLY A 331 4.10 -47.52 7.69
CA GLY A 331 4.45 -48.89 8.04
C GLY A 331 3.25 -49.70 8.56
N SER A 332 2.45 -49.09 9.45
CA SER A 332 1.21 -49.68 9.96
C SER A 332 0.18 -49.93 8.86
N ARG A 333 -0.06 -48.95 7.99
CA ARG A 333 -0.97 -49.11 6.83
C ARG A 333 -0.50 -50.21 5.88
N LEU A 334 0.81 -50.29 5.61
CA LEU A 334 1.38 -51.30 4.70
C LEU A 334 1.28 -52.71 5.31
N ALA A 335 1.47 -52.83 6.63
CA ALA A 335 1.24 -54.08 7.35
C ALA A 335 -0.24 -54.51 7.32
N THR A 336 -1.15 -53.55 7.52
CA THR A 336 -2.60 -53.79 7.44
C THR A 336 -3.01 -54.24 6.04
N LEU A 337 -2.57 -53.53 5.00
CA LEU A 337 -2.84 -53.88 3.61
C LEU A 337 -2.26 -55.25 3.23
N LYS A 338 -1.08 -55.59 3.76
CA LYS A 338 -0.51 -56.93 3.58
C LYS A 338 -1.39 -58.00 4.25
N GLY A 339 -1.84 -57.77 5.48
CA GLY A 339 -2.74 -58.68 6.20
C GLY A 339 -4.10 -58.85 5.51
N GLU A 340 -4.68 -57.76 5.01
CA GLU A 340 -5.92 -57.78 4.23
C GLU A 340 -5.74 -58.55 2.91
N SER A 341 -4.62 -58.37 2.22
CA SER A 341 -4.30 -59.11 0.99
C SER A 341 -4.10 -60.61 1.25
N GLU A 342 -3.42 -60.99 2.32
CA GLU A 342 -3.28 -62.39 2.75
C GLU A 342 -4.64 -63.01 3.09
N THR A 343 -5.49 -62.26 3.79
CA THR A 343 -6.86 -62.68 4.12
C THR A 343 -7.72 -62.82 2.87
N LEU A 344 -7.64 -61.86 1.94
CA LEU A 344 -8.35 -61.89 0.67
C LEU A 344 -7.90 -63.08 -0.18
N ALA A 345 -6.60 -63.35 -0.27
CA ALA A 345 -6.06 -64.51 -0.96
C ALA A 345 -6.54 -65.83 -0.35
N ALA A 346 -6.60 -65.92 0.98
CA ALA A 346 -7.14 -67.09 1.68
C ALA A 346 -8.65 -67.28 1.40
N THR A 347 -9.45 -66.21 1.47
CA THR A 347 -10.90 -66.28 1.19
C THR A 347 -11.17 -66.61 -0.28
N LEU A 348 -10.40 -66.08 -1.22
CA LEU A 348 -10.53 -66.42 -2.64
C LEU A 348 -10.23 -67.90 -2.88
N ARG A 349 -9.16 -68.42 -2.28
CA ARG A 349 -8.80 -69.84 -2.37
C ARG A 349 -9.89 -70.73 -1.75
N GLN A 350 -10.45 -70.33 -0.62
CA GLN A 350 -11.56 -71.05 0.00
C GLN A 350 -12.80 -71.05 -0.90
N ASN A 351 -13.17 -69.90 -1.47
CA ASN A 351 -14.30 -69.79 -2.39
C ASN A 351 -14.09 -70.63 -3.66
N GLU A 352 -12.86 -70.71 -4.18
CA GLU A 352 -12.52 -71.60 -5.30
C GLU A 352 -12.71 -73.06 -4.91
N GLU A 353 -12.20 -73.48 -3.75
CA GLU A 353 -12.36 -74.85 -3.24
C GLU A 353 -13.84 -75.21 -3.04
N ASP A 354 -14.64 -74.31 -2.46
CA ASP A 354 -16.08 -74.49 -2.24
C ASP A 354 -16.85 -74.56 -3.58
N ALA A 355 -16.49 -73.71 -4.55
CA ALA A 355 -17.08 -73.74 -5.89
C ALA A 355 -16.74 -75.05 -6.62
N PHE A 356 -15.50 -75.53 -6.52
CA PHE A 356 -15.10 -76.83 -7.09
C PHE A 356 -15.80 -78.00 -6.40
N ALA A 357 -15.99 -77.95 -5.09
CA ALA A 357 -16.75 -78.96 -4.34
C ALA A 357 -18.22 -78.98 -4.80
N GLY A 358 -18.86 -77.81 -4.90
CA GLY A 358 -20.23 -77.69 -5.41
C GLY A 358 -20.38 -78.20 -6.85
N MET A 359 -19.42 -77.90 -7.72
CA MET A 359 -19.43 -78.39 -9.11
C MET A 359 -19.25 -79.91 -9.19
N ARG A 360 -18.43 -80.51 -8.32
CA ARG A 360 -18.32 -81.98 -8.21
C ARG A 360 -19.62 -82.60 -7.72
N GLN A 361 -20.26 -82.01 -6.71
CA GLN A 361 -21.54 -82.49 -6.19
C GLN A 361 -22.65 -82.41 -7.25
N ALA A 362 -22.75 -81.29 -7.97
CA ALA A 362 -23.70 -81.13 -9.07
C ALA A 362 -23.46 -82.16 -10.19
N LYS A 363 -22.19 -82.45 -10.51
CA LYS A 363 -21.82 -83.51 -11.45
C LYS A 363 -22.31 -84.88 -10.95
N GLU A 364 -22.09 -85.21 -9.67
CA GLU A 364 -22.52 -86.48 -9.07
C GLU A 364 -24.05 -86.64 -9.11
N GLN A 365 -24.78 -85.58 -8.74
CA GLN A 365 -26.24 -85.53 -8.81
C GLN A 365 -26.75 -85.76 -10.24
N LEU A 366 -26.13 -85.11 -11.24
CA LEU A 366 -26.48 -85.34 -12.65
C LEU A 366 -26.26 -86.80 -13.08
N TYR A 367 -25.19 -87.47 -12.62
CA TYR A 367 -25.01 -88.90 -12.91
C TYR A 367 -26.08 -89.77 -12.23
N GLU A 368 -26.47 -89.44 -11.01
CA GLU A 368 -27.50 -90.16 -10.28
C GLU A 368 -28.89 -89.97 -10.93
N GLU A 369 -29.24 -88.74 -11.31
CA GLU A 369 -30.46 -88.42 -12.06
C GLU A 369 -30.50 -89.14 -13.41
N ILE A 370 -29.39 -89.15 -14.17
CA ILE A 370 -29.30 -89.90 -15.43
C ILE A 370 -29.50 -91.40 -15.18
N SER A 371 -28.87 -91.96 -14.14
CA SER A 371 -29.05 -93.37 -13.78
C SER A 371 -30.49 -93.69 -13.39
N GLU A 372 -31.14 -92.81 -12.62
CA GLU A 372 -32.54 -92.95 -12.24
C GLU A 372 -33.45 -92.92 -13.48
N VAL A 373 -33.22 -91.98 -14.40
CA VAL A 373 -33.96 -91.90 -15.66
C VAL A 373 -33.77 -93.16 -16.50
N VAL A 374 -32.54 -93.70 -16.58
CA VAL A 374 -32.25 -94.95 -17.29
C VAL A 374 -32.98 -96.14 -16.65
N THR A 375 -33.00 -96.24 -15.32
CA THR A 375 -33.75 -97.32 -14.63
C THR A 375 -35.26 -97.18 -14.84
N LYS A 376 -35.82 -95.97 -14.74
CA LYS A 376 -37.24 -95.72 -15.05
C LYS A 376 -37.58 -96.09 -16.49
N LEU A 377 -36.69 -95.79 -17.44
CA LEU A 377 -36.85 -96.17 -18.84
C LEU A 377 -36.85 -97.69 -19.03
N ASP A 378 -35.93 -98.41 -18.39
CA ASP A 378 -35.90 -99.88 -18.42
C ASP A 378 -37.17 -100.49 -17.79
N THR A 379 -37.69 -99.88 -16.73
CA THR A 379 -38.95 -100.33 -16.10
C THR A 379 -40.15 -100.11 -17.03
N ILE A 380 -40.20 -98.97 -17.73
CA ILE A 380 -41.22 -98.68 -18.74
C ILE A 380 -41.12 -99.66 -19.90
N ASP A 381 -39.90 -99.95 -20.37
CA ASP A 381 -39.67 -100.87 -21.49
C ASP A 381 -40.10 -102.30 -21.10
N GLN A 382 -39.78 -102.74 -19.88
CA GLN A 382 -40.28 -104.00 -19.32
C GLN A 382 -41.81 -104.03 -19.19
N GLN A 383 -42.46 -102.93 -18.80
CA GLN A 383 -43.92 -102.82 -18.75
C GLN A 383 -44.56 -102.86 -20.14
N VAL A 384 -43.94 -102.24 -21.15
CA VAL A 384 -44.38 -102.30 -22.55
C VAL A 384 -44.26 -103.72 -23.09
N VAL A 385 -43.14 -104.41 -22.82
CA VAL A 385 -42.93 -105.81 -23.19
C VAL A 385 -43.90 -106.75 -22.46
N ALA A 386 -44.16 -106.53 -21.17
CA ALA A 386 -45.11 -107.32 -20.39
C ALA A 386 -46.56 -107.12 -20.89
N SER A 387 -46.95 -105.88 -21.19
CA SER A 387 -48.25 -105.54 -21.80
C SER A 387 -48.40 -106.14 -23.19
N ALA A 388 -47.33 -106.14 -23.99
CA ALA A 388 -47.31 -106.82 -25.29
C ALA A 388 -47.45 -108.35 -25.15
N ARG A 389 -46.78 -108.98 -24.18
CA ARG A 389 -46.93 -110.42 -23.89
C ARG A 389 -48.32 -110.77 -23.36
N GLN A 390 -48.93 -109.92 -22.54
CA GLN A 390 -50.30 -110.09 -22.06
C GLN A 390 -51.30 -109.99 -23.21
N ARG A 391 -51.10 -109.06 -24.16
CA ARG A 391 -51.88 -108.98 -25.40
C ARG A 391 -51.69 -110.22 -26.29
N ILE A 392 -50.47 -110.74 -26.41
CA ILE A 392 -50.21 -111.98 -27.18
C ILE A 392 -50.85 -113.19 -26.50
N SER A 393 -50.82 -113.29 -25.17
CA SER A 393 -51.51 -114.35 -24.41
C SER A 393 -53.01 -114.28 -24.56
N ALA A 394 -53.59 -113.08 -24.50
CA ALA A 394 -55.02 -112.86 -24.74
C ALA A 394 -55.41 -113.28 -26.17
N LEU A 395 -54.58 -112.96 -27.17
CA LEU A 395 -54.78 -113.39 -28.55
C LEU A 395 -54.68 -114.91 -28.75
N ILE A 396 -53.85 -115.61 -27.98
CA ILE A 396 -53.75 -117.09 -28.01
C ILE A 396 -54.98 -117.73 -27.35
N GLU A 397 -55.50 -117.16 -26.27
CA GLU A 397 -56.74 -117.61 -25.61
C GLU A 397 -57.99 -117.35 -26.49
N GLU A 398 -57.97 -116.25 -27.24
CA GLU A 398 -59.02 -115.87 -28.20
C GLU A 398 -58.96 -116.72 -29.47
N ALA A 399 -57.78 -117.17 -29.90
CA ALA A 399 -57.60 -118.16 -30.96
C ALA A 399 -58.14 -119.56 -30.56
N GLY A 400 -58.01 -119.97 -29.29
CA GLY A 400 -58.58 -121.23 -28.79
C GLY A 400 -60.11 -121.24 -28.71
N ARG A 401 -60.75 -120.08 -28.51
CA ARG A 401 -62.22 -119.94 -28.60
C ARG A 401 -62.71 -119.84 -30.06
N LEU A 402 -61.84 -119.41 -30.98
CA LEU A 402 -62.12 -119.33 -32.41
C LEU A 402 -62.21 -120.73 -33.06
N ASP A 403 -61.40 -121.70 -32.60
CA ASP A 403 -61.44 -123.11 -33.08
C ASP A 403 -62.74 -123.84 -32.68
N GLU A 404 -63.37 -123.51 -31.55
CA GLU A 404 -64.69 -124.04 -31.16
C GLU A 404 -65.88 -123.31 -31.84
N GLN A 405 -65.69 -122.06 -32.30
CA GLN A 405 -66.70 -121.29 -33.03
C GLN A 405 -66.70 -121.59 -34.55
N MET A 406 -65.56 -121.97 -35.14
CA MET A 406 -65.46 -122.35 -36.55
C MET A 406 -66.26 -123.63 -36.91
N ALA A 407 -66.52 -124.52 -35.94
CA ALA A 407 -67.39 -125.69 -36.14
C ALA A 407 -68.90 -125.37 -36.14
N ARG A 408 -69.31 -124.13 -35.78
CA ARG A 408 -70.72 -123.70 -35.74
C ARG A 408 -71.06 -122.61 -36.77
N ILE A 409 -70.07 -121.93 -37.33
CA ILE A 409 -70.24 -120.88 -38.35
C ILE A 409 -70.39 -121.45 -39.78
N ASP A 410 -69.96 -122.70 -40.00
CA ASP A 410 -70.05 -123.42 -41.30
C ASP A 410 -71.50 -123.77 -41.72
N ASN A 411 -72.49 -123.58 -40.83
CA ASN A 411 -73.91 -123.85 -41.09
C ASN A 411 -74.81 -122.60 -41.18
N SER A 412 -74.25 -121.37 -41.13
CA SER A 412 -75.05 -120.13 -41.25
C SER A 412 -74.50 -119.10 -42.24
N ALA A 413 -73.49 -119.46 -43.04
CA ALA A 413 -72.81 -118.57 -43.98
C ALA A 413 -73.50 -118.43 -45.36
N THR A 414 -74.73 -118.92 -45.55
CA THR A 414 -75.43 -118.86 -46.85
C THR A 414 -76.60 -117.85 -46.92
N GLN A 415 -76.80 -116.95 -45.94
CA GLN A 415 -78.03 -116.14 -45.95
C GLN A 415 -78.02 -114.65 -45.52
N ARG A 416 -76.90 -113.91 -45.35
CA ARG A 416 -76.98 -112.44 -45.09
C ARG A 416 -75.84 -111.56 -45.65
N GLY A 417 -75.62 -111.61 -46.96
CA GLY A 417 -74.75 -110.66 -47.68
C GLY A 417 -75.39 -109.30 -48.01
N ALA A 418 -76.21 -108.69 -47.13
CA ALA A 418 -77.03 -107.53 -47.54
C ALA A 418 -77.24 -106.38 -46.52
N GLU A 419 -76.43 -106.22 -45.47
CA GLU A 419 -76.55 -105.07 -44.55
C GLU A 419 -75.27 -104.19 -44.47
N GLN A 420 -74.39 -104.31 -45.46
CA GLN A 420 -73.19 -103.48 -45.61
C GLN A 420 -73.48 -102.15 -46.35
N VAL A 421 -74.62 -101.52 -46.04
CA VAL A 421 -75.07 -100.23 -46.61
C VAL A 421 -75.45 -99.20 -45.53
N SER A 422 -75.64 -99.60 -44.26
CA SER A 422 -76.02 -98.66 -43.19
C SER A 422 -74.84 -97.96 -42.48
N ARG A 423 -73.58 -98.36 -42.72
CA ARG A 423 -72.40 -97.72 -42.09
C ARG A 423 -71.84 -96.52 -42.86
N THR A 424 -72.33 -96.24 -44.06
CA THR A 424 -71.95 -95.06 -44.86
C THR A 424 -72.78 -93.82 -44.56
N ALA A 425 -73.87 -93.93 -43.77
CA ALA A 425 -74.71 -92.79 -43.37
C ALA A 425 -74.19 -92.06 -42.11
N ALA A 426 -73.41 -92.71 -41.23
CA ALA A 426 -72.87 -92.10 -40.01
C ALA A 426 -71.65 -91.19 -40.24
N LEU A 427 -70.99 -91.31 -41.40
CA LEU A 427 -69.85 -90.46 -41.78
C LEU A 427 -70.27 -89.08 -42.33
N ALA A 428 -71.54 -88.90 -42.73
CA ALA A 428 -72.05 -87.62 -43.22
C ALA A 428 -72.30 -86.61 -42.09
N GLN A 429 -72.72 -87.08 -40.90
CA GLN A 429 -73.05 -86.23 -39.75
C GLN A 429 -71.79 -85.64 -39.05
N GLN A 430 -70.63 -86.25 -39.24
CA GLN A 430 -69.34 -85.72 -38.77
C GLN A 430 -68.75 -84.62 -39.68
N GLY A 431 -69.18 -84.51 -40.95
CA GLY A 431 -68.73 -83.47 -41.87
C GLY A 431 -69.32 -82.09 -41.58
N GLU A 432 -70.54 -82.03 -41.04
CA GLU A 432 -71.27 -80.78 -40.79
C GLU A 432 -70.77 -80.03 -39.55
N ALA A 433 -70.24 -80.76 -38.55
CA ALA A 433 -69.60 -80.20 -37.36
C ALA A 433 -68.19 -79.60 -37.64
N VAL A 434 -67.53 -80.06 -38.71
CA VAL A 434 -66.21 -79.54 -39.14
C VAL A 434 -66.38 -78.26 -39.96
N ALA A 435 -67.44 -78.15 -40.77
CA ALA A 435 -67.76 -76.91 -41.50
C ALA A 435 -68.10 -75.75 -40.56
N ALA A 436 -68.87 -75.99 -39.49
CA ALA A 436 -69.17 -74.98 -38.47
C ALA A 436 -67.93 -74.47 -37.72
N ARG A 437 -66.92 -75.34 -37.50
CA ARG A 437 -65.64 -74.97 -36.85
C ARG A 437 -64.76 -74.09 -37.74
N ILE A 438 -64.82 -74.26 -39.07
CA ILE A 438 -64.05 -73.48 -40.03
C ILE A 438 -64.60 -72.05 -40.13
N GLU A 439 -65.92 -71.86 -40.00
CA GLU A 439 -66.54 -70.53 -40.02
C GLU A 439 -66.29 -69.74 -38.71
N GLU A 440 -66.24 -70.44 -37.57
CA GLU A 440 -65.79 -69.87 -36.28
C GLU A 440 -64.31 -69.44 -36.32
N LEU A 441 -63.45 -70.23 -36.98
CA LEU A 441 -62.04 -69.91 -37.18
C LEU A 441 -61.84 -68.68 -38.09
N ASN A 442 -62.67 -68.51 -39.12
CA ASN A 442 -62.61 -67.34 -40.02
C ASN A 442 -63.02 -66.03 -39.31
N ARG A 443 -64.05 -66.05 -38.44
CA ARG A 443 -64.40 -64.88 -37.60
C ARG A 443 -63.31 -64.52 -36.59
N LEU A 444 -62.64 -65.53 -36.04
CA LEU A 444 -61.48 -65.32 -35.16
C LEU A 444 -60.31 -64.67 -35.92
N PHE A 445 -60.03 -65.10 -37.14
CA PHE A 445 -59.01 -64.47 -38.00
C PHE A 445 -59.32 -63.00 -38.31
N GLU A 446 -60.58 -62.67 -38.61
CA GLU A 446 -61.00 -61.29 -38.90
C GLU A 446 -60.89 -60.37 -37.67
N THR A 447 -61.17 -60.92 -36.47
CA THR A 447 -61.03 -60.20 -35.18
C THR A 447 -59.56 -59.99 -34.80
N VAL A 448 -58.70 -60.98 -35.08
CA VAL A 448 -57.24 -60.90 -34.81
C VAL A 448 -56.56 -59.94 -35.78
N SER A 449 -56.94 -59.90 -37.06
CA SER A 449 -56.39 -58.95 -38.03
C SER A 449 -56.80 -57.50 -37.72
N ALA A 450 -58.04 -57.25 -37.27
CA ALA A 450 -58.46 -55.92 -36.82
C ALA A 450 -57.75 -55.48 -35.52
N GLY A 451 -57.49 -56.42 -34.60
CA GLY A 451 -56.74 -56.16 -33.36
C GLY A 451 -55.24 -55.90 -33.58
N ALA A 452 -54.64 -56.53 -34.59
CA ALA A 452 -53.23 -56.34 -34.96
C ALA A 452 -52.98 -54.94 -35.54
N GLU A 453 -53.89 -54.43 -36.39
CA GLU A 453 -53.78 -53.08 -36.96
C GLU A 453 -53.98 -52.00 -35.88
N GLY A 454 -54.96 -52.17 -34.99
CA GLY A 454 -55.20 -51.25 -33.86
C GLY A 454 -54.05 -51.21 -32.84
N SER A 455 -53.45 -52.37 -32.53
CA SER A 455 -52.29 -52.45 -31.63
C SER A 455 -51.06 -51.79 -32.23
N ARG A 456 -50.84 -51.92 -33.55
CA ARG A 456 -49.75 -51.28 -34.27
C ARG A 456 -49.91 -49.76 -34.28
N GLN A 457 -51.13 -49.27 -34.51
CA GLN A 457 -51.42 -47.84 -34.50
C GLN A 457 -51.29 -47.21 -33.10
N GLN A 458 -51.68 -47.94 -32.04
CA GLN A 458 -51.45 -47.52 -30.65
C GLN A 458 -49.95 -47.53 -30.26
N LEU A 459 -49.18 -48.50 -30.76
CA LEU A 459 -47.72 -48.55 -30.57
C LEU A 459 -47.02 -47.37 -31.25
N ASP A 460 -47.38 -47.05 -32.49
CA ASP A 460 -46.79 -45.90 -33.21
C ASP A 460 -47.13 -44.57 -32.51
N GLN A 461 -48.38 -44.40 -32.04
CA GLN A 461 -48.77 -43.22 -31.26
C GLN A 461 -48.08 -43.16 -29.90
N GLY A 462 -47.93 -44.30 -29.21
CA GLY A 462 -47.23 -44.39 -27.92
C GLY A 462 -45.74 -44.07 -28.04
N ILE A 463 -45.08 -44.56 -29.09
CA ILE A 463 -43.66 -44.27 -29.38
C ILE A 463 -43.48 -42.80 -29.73
N ALA A 464 -44.39 -42.21 -30.54
CA ALA A 464 -44.34 -40.79 -30.85
C ALA A 464 -44.54 -39.91 -29.60
N ALA A 465 -45.53 -40.23 -28.76
CA ALA A 465 -45.79 -39.50 -27.52
C ALA A 465 -44.66 -39.65 -26.50
N PHE A 466 -44.04 -40.84 -26.40
CA PHE A 466 -42.89 -41.06 -25.55
C PHE A 466 -41.66 -40.28 -26.04
N SER A 467 -41.38 -40.31 -27.35
CA SER A 467 -40.31 -39.52 -27.96
C SER A 467 -40.47 -38.02 -27.70
N GLN A 468 -41.70 -37.51 -27.82
CA GLN A 468 -42.01 -36.11 -27.53
C GLN A 468 -41.85 -35.77 -26.05
N ASN A 469 -42.27 -36.64 -25.14
CA ASN A 469 -42.09 -36.45 -23.69
C ASN A 469 -40.60 -36.51 -23.28
N VAL A 470 -39.81 -37.41 -23.89
CA VAL A 470 -38.35 -37.46 -23.63
C VAL A 470 -37.68 -36.20 -24.15
N ALA A 471 -38.05 -35.71 -25.34
CA ALA A 471 -37.51 -34.46 -25.87
C ALA A 471 -37.89 -33.25 -24.97
N ALA A 472 -39.12 -33.18 -24.48
CA ALA A 472 -39.58 -32.14 -23.57
C ALA A 472 -38.86 -32.20 -22.21
N ASN A 473 -38.72 -33.39 -21.61
CA ASN A 473 -37.98 -33.57 -20.36
C ASN A 473 -36.50 -33.24 -20.50
N LEU A 474 -35.86 -33.57 -21.63
CA LEU A 474 -34.47 -33.19 -21.88
C LEU A 474 -34.29 -31.67 -22.07
N ALA A 475 -35.27 -31.00 -22.69
CA ALA A 475 -35.26 -29.54 -22.80
C ALA A 475 -35.43 -28.88 -21.42
N GLN A 476 -36.36 -29.38 -20.61
CA GLN A 476 -36.62 -28.87 -19.26
C GLN A 476 -35.43 -29.12 -18.31
N LEU A 477 -34.75 -30.27 -18.44
CA LEU A 477 -33.52 -30.54 -17.70
C LEU A 477 -32.39 -29.57 -18.08
N ARG A 478 -32.20 -29.28 -19.38
CA ARG A 478 -31.22 -28.28 -19.82
C ARG A 478 -31.55 -26.88 -19.32
N GLU A 479 -32.83 -26.52 -19.27
CA GLU A 479 -33.28 -25.25 -18.70
C GLU A 479 -33.02 -25.19 -17.20
N THR A 480 -33.28 -26.27 -16.46
CA THR A 480 -32.96 -26.34 -15.02
C THR A 480 -31.45 -26.31 -14.74
N GLU A 481 -30.63 -26.92 -15.61
CA GLU A 481 -29.17 -26.86 -15.54
C GLU A 481 -28.65 -25.43 -15.79
N GLY A 482 -29.24 -24.73 -16.77
CA GLY A 482 -28.96 -23.31 -17.01
C GLY A 482 -29.37 -22.41 -15.84
N ALA A 483 -30.52 -22.66 -15.21
CA ALA A 483 -30.97 -21.94 -14.03
C ALA A 483 -30.07 -22.21 -12.81
N LEU A 484 -29.62 -23.45 -12.62
CA LEU A 484 -28.66 -23.83 -11.57
C LEU A 484 -27.30 -23.17 -11.78
N ALA A 485 -26.80 -23.10 -13.02
CA ALA A 485 -25.57 -22.40 -13.34
C ALA A 485 -25.67 -20.89 -13.04
N SER A 486 -26.79 -20.26 -13.41
CA SER A 486 -27.05 -18.84 -13.11
C SER A 486 -27.23 -18.57 -11.62
N LEU A 487 -27.89 -19.47 -10.89
CA LEU A 487 -28.03 -19.38 -9.43
C LEU A 487 -26.68 -19.54 -8.73
N THR A 488 -25.82 -20.43 -9.23
CA THR A 488 -24.47 -20.62 -8.72
C THR A 488 -23.62 -19.37 -8.96
N ASP A 489 -23.64 -18.81 -10.18
CA ASP A 489 -22.96 -17.55 -10.50
C ASP A 489 -23.48 -16.38 -9.65
N SER A 490 -24.80 -16.28 -9.48
CA SER A 490 -25.43 -15.26 -8.64
C SER A 490 -25.06 -15.43 -7.16
N SER A 491 -24.89 -16.67 -6.68
CA SER A 491 -24.48 -16.96 -5.30
C SER A 491 -23.00 -16.65 -5.07
N VAL A 492 -22.14 -16.95 -6.06
CA VAL A 492 -20.74 -16.53 -6.06
C VAL A 492 -20.65 -15.01 -6.05
N ARG A 493 -21.46 -14.33 -6.86
CA ARG A 493 -21.51 -12.86 -6.90
C ARG A 493 -22.05 -12.25 -5.61
N LEU A 494 -23.03 -12.89 -4.96
CA LEU A 494 -23.50 -12.51 -3.64
C LEU A 494 -22.42 -12.68 -2.57
N LEU A 495 -21.66 -13.77 -2.62
CA LEU A 495 -20.49 -14.00 -1.78
C LEU A 495 -19.40 -12.96 -2.03
N GLU A 496 -19.13 -12.60 -3.28
CA GLU A 496 -18.14 -11.59 -3.65
C GLU A 496 -18.58 -10.19 -3.19
N ILE A 497 -19.88 -9.86 -3.29
CA ILE A 497 -20.45 -8.62 -2.77
C ILE A 497 -20.45 -8.60 -1.23
N LEU A 498 -20.76 -9.72 -0.57
CA LEU A 498 -20.71 -9.82 0.88
C LEU A 498 -19.27 -9.77 1.40
N GLN A 499 -18.32 -10.40 0.73
CA GLN A 499 -16.90 -10.36 1.08
C GLN A 499 -16.31 -8.98 0.82
N SER A 500 -16.64 -8.34 -0.32
CA SER A 500 -16.27 -6.96 -0.62
C SER A 500 -16.90 -5.98 0.37
N GLY A 501 -18.19 -6.15 0.71
CA GLY A 501 -18.89 -5.35 1.71
C GLY A 501 -18.37 -5.56 3.13
N ALA A 502 -18.02 -6.80 3.49
CA ALA A 502 -17.38 -7.12 4.76
C ALA A 502 -15.97 -6.52 4.84
N ARG A 503 -15.19 -6.59 3.76
CA ARG A 503 -13.88 -5.95 3.68
C ARG A 503 -13.98 -4.43 3.78
N GLN A 504 -14.90 -3.83 3.05
CA GLN A 504 -15.12 -2.40 3.09
C GLN A 504 -15.59 -1.94 4.47
N SER A 505 -16.44 -2.71 5.17
CA SER A 505 -16.88 -2.38 6.52
C SER A 505 -15.84 -2.65 7.61
N ARG A 506 -14.94 -3.63 7.43
CA ARG A 506 -14.01 -4.09 8.47
C ARG A 506 -12.61 -3.50 8.33
N GLU A 507 -12.20 -3.13 7.12
CA GLU A 507 -10.86 -2.58 6.82
C GLU A 507 -10.96 -1.13 6.34
N ASP A 508 -11.72 -0.87 5.26
CA ASP A 508 -11.66 0.43 4.59
C ASP A 508 -12.38 1.55 5.35
N LEU A 509 -13.56 1.29 5.91
CA LEU A 509 -14.34 2.27 6.68
C LEU A 509 -13.63 2.67 7.98
N PRO A 510 -13.15 1.73 8.81
CA PRO A 510 -12.39 2.08 10.02
C PRO A 510 -11.10 2.84 9.68
N ARG A 511 -10.36 2.42 8.65
CA ARG A 511 -9.13 3.08 8.23
C ARG A 511 -9.38 4.48 7.63
N ALA A 512 -10.48 4.66 6.90
CA ALA A 512 -10.91 5.97 6.44
C ALA A 512 -11.29 6.87 7.62
N ILE A 513 -12.04 6.35 8.60
CA ILE A 513 -12.39 7.08 9.83
C ILE A 513 -11.12 7.47 10.59
N GLU A 514 -10.16 6.56 10.77
CA GLU A 514 -8.88 6.81 11.44
C GLU A 514 -8.08 7.91 10.72
N ASN A 515 -7.93 7.82 9.39
CA ASN A 515 -7.30 8.88 8.59
C ASN A 515 -8.03 10.24 8.70
N THR A 516 -9.37 10.21 8.83
CA THR A 516 -10.18 11.42 8.98
C THR A 516 -9.99 12.02 10.38
N VAL A 517 -9.89 11.19 11.41
CA VAL A 517 -9.60 11.58 12.80
C VAL A 517 -8.19 12.17 12.89
N GLU A 518 -7.19 11.54 12.26
CA GLU A 518 -5.83 12.11 12.18
C GLU A 518 -5.83 13.46 11.45
N SER A 519 -6.56 13.57 10.34
CA SER A 519 -6.70 14.82 9.59
C SER A 519 -7.38 15.91 10.42
N LEU A 520 -8.43 15.58 11.16
CA LEU A 520 -9.14 16.49 12.07
C LEU A 520 -8.22 16.93 13.22
N THR A 521 -7.46 16.01 13.80
CA THR A 521 -6.46 16.31 14.85
C THR A 521 -5.38 17.25 14.31
N ALA A 522 -4.91 17.03 13.08
CA ALA A 522 -3.95 17.90 12.41
C ALA A 522 -4.52 19.28 12.05
N VAL A 523 -5.83 19.37 11.78
CA VAL A 523 -6.54 20.65 11.58
C VAL A 523 -6.71 21.38 12.91
N GLU A 524 -7.04 20.67 13.99
CA GLU A 524 -7.13 21.21 15.35
C GLU A 524 -5.78 21.78 15.81
N GLN A 525 -4.70 21.02 15.65
CA GLN A 525 -3.34 21.49 15.96
C GLN A 525 -2.95 22.72 15.13
N ARG A 526 -3.32 22.75 13.84
CA ARG A 526 -3.11 23.93 12.98
C ARG A 526 -3.94 25.13 13.44
N ALA A 527 -5.18 24.91 13.90
CA ALA A 527 -6.04 25.97 14.42
C ALA A 527 -5.51 26.54 15.74
N ILE A 528 -4.97 25.69 16.63
CA ILE A 528 -4.29 26.11 17.87
C ILE A 528 -3.04 26.95 17.52
N ALA A 529 -2.17 26.44 16.65
CA ALA A 529 -0.97 27.16 16.22
C ALA A 529 -1.32 28.48 15.50
N LEU A 530 -2.42 28.52 14.75
CA LEU A 530 -2.93 29.76 14.15
C LEU A 530 -3.43 30.74 15.22
N GLY A 531 -4.11 30.23 16.26
CA GLY A 531 -4.55 31.01 17.42
C GLY A 531 -3.37 31.66 18.15
N GLU A 532 -2.32 30.89 18.45
CA GLU A 532 -1.09 31.40 19.07
C GLU A 532 -0.41 32.47 18.20
N ARG A 533 -0.31 32.24 16.89
CA ARG A 533 0.25 33.23 15.96
C ARG A 533 -0.60 34.48 15.84
N MET A 534 -1.93 34.37 15.88
CA MET A 534 -2.84 35.51 15.88
C MET A 534 -2.73 36.30 17.18
N GLU A 535 -2.56 35.63 18.33
CA GLU A 535 -2.31 36.29 19.61
C GLU A 535 -0.96 37.01 19.62
N GLU A 536 0.09 36.38 19.09
CA GLU A 536 1.41 37.00 18.96
C GLU A 536 1.38 38.17 17.97
N ALA A 537 0.66 38.04 16.85
CA ALA A 537 0.42 39.14 15.92
C ALA A 537 -0.40 40.28 16.56
N GLY A 538 -1.38 39.95 17.42
CA GLY A 538 -2.13 40.91 18.22
C GLY A 538 -1.23 41.69 19.17
N LYS A 539 -0.38 41.00 19.93
CA LYS A 539 0.62 41.62 20.83
C LYS A 539 1.61 42.49 20.06
N ARG A 540 2.10 42.03 18.90
CA ARG A 540 2.97 42.83 18.02
C ARG A 540 2.24 44.05 17.44
N GLY A 541 0.96 43.92 17.10
CA GLY A 541 0.11 45.02 16.62
C GLY A 541 -0.12 46.07 17.70
N GLU A 542 -0.36 45.64 18.94
CA GLU A 542 -0.48 46.52 20.10
C GLU A 542 0.85 47.24 20.39
N ALA A 543 1.97 46.52 20.36
CA ALA A 543 3.30 47.11 20.50
C ALA A 543 3.63 48.10 19.38
N LEU A 544 3.25 47.79 18.12
CA LEU A 544 3.41 48.70 17.00
C LEU A 544 2.53 49.95 17.17
N SER A 545 1.28 49.79 17.61
CA SER A 545 0.41 50.94 17.88
C SER A 545 0.95 51.81 19.01
N ALA A 546 1.47 51.20 20.08
CA ALA A 546 2.13 51.93 21.17
C ALA A 546 3.39 52.67 20.68
N TYR A 547 4.19 52.02 19.83
CA TYR A 547 5.36 52.64 19.21
C TYR A 547 4.98 53.80 18.28
N VAL A 548 3.92 53.66 17.46
CA VAL A 548 3.41 54.72 16.59
C VAL A 548 2.87 55.89 17.41
N LEU A 549 2.13 55.64 18.50
CA LEU A 549 1.67 56.69 19.41
C LEU A 549 2.86 57.43 20.06
N THR A 550 3.84 56.69 20.57
CA THR A 550 5.06 57.27 21.17
C THR A 550 5.85 58.08 20.13
N THR A 551 5.95 57.59 18.90
CA THR A 551 6.63 58.30 17.81
C THR A 551 5.86 59.54 17.38
N SER A 552 4.52 59.48 17.36
CA SER A 552 3.65 60.62 17.08
C SER A 552 3.76 61.70 18.16
N GLU A 553 3.82 61.30 19.44
CA GLU A 553 4.07 62.21 20.57
C GLU A 553 5.47 62.84 20.49
N GLY A 554 6.48 62.03 20.19
CA GLY A 554 7.85 62.50 19.94
C GLY A 554 7.94 63.46 18.77
N LEU A 555 7.20 63.21 17.68
CA LEU A 555 7.13 64.09 16.52
C LEU A 555 6.41 65.40 16.84
N ALA A 556 5.35 65.36 17.65
CA ALA A 556 4.67 66.57 18.14
C ALA A 556 5.60 67.39 19.04
N SER A 557 6.36 66.76 19.93
CA SER A 557 7.38 67.42 20.77
C SER A 557 8.49 68.03 19.91
N ALA A 558 9.03 67.27 18.96
CA ALA A 558 10.06 67.77 18.04
C ALA A 558 9.55 68.93 17.17
N SER A 559 8.30 68.88 16.71
CA SER A 559 7.67 70.00 16.02
C SER A 559 7.56 71.23 16.91
N SER A 560 7.16 71.08 18.17
CA SER A 560 7.11 72.19 19.13
C SER A 560 8.50 72.75 19.43
N GLU A 561 9.52 71.91 19.53
CA GLU A 561 10.91 72.34 19.70
C GLU A 561 11.40 73.10 18.47
N ILE A 562 11.11 72.61 17.27
CA ILE A 562 11.41 73.29 16.01
C ILE A 562 10.72 74.66 15.95
N ASP A 563 9.44 74.76 16.35
CA ASP A 563 8.73 76.04 16.43
C ASP A 563 9.38 77.00 17.44
N THR A 564 9.82 76.50 18.60
CA THR A 564 10.57 77.34 19.56
C THR A 564 11.94 77.78 19.04
N VAL A 565 12.63 76.93 18.27
CA VAL A 565 13.89 77.30 17.60
C VAL A 565 13.62 78.35 16.53
N PHE A 566 12.58 78.20 15.72
CA PHE A 566 12.18 79.22 14.75
C PHE A 566 11.79 80.53 15.42
N ALA A 567 11.08 80.49 16.55
CA ALA A 567 10.77 81.69 17.34
C ALA A 567 12.03 82.39 17.86
N ARG A 568 12.99 81.64 18.44
CA ARG A 568 14.28 82.20 18.88
C ARG A 568 15.12 82.72 17.71
N LEU A 569 15.09 82.05 16.57
CA LEU A 569 15.81 82.49 15.38
C LEU A 569 15.19 83.77 14.80
N ALA A 570 13.87 83.88 14.77
CA ALA A 570 13.15 85.09 14.38
C ALA A 570 13.44 86.25 15.35
N GLU A 571 13.48 85.99 16.66
CA GLU A 571 13.87 86.97 17.67
C GLU A 571 15.31 87.46 17.47
N LYS A 572 16.27 86.53 17.31
CA LYS A 572 17.69 86.86 17.12
C LYS A 572 17.96 87.53 15.77
N SER A 573 17.23 87.14 14.73
CA SER A 573 17.22 87.82 13.41
C SER A 573 16.69 89.24 13.54
N GLY A 574 15.60 89.44 14.30
CA GLY A 574 15.04 90.76 14.62
C GLY A 574 15.99 91.65 15.41
N VAL A 575 16.76 91.08 16.35
CA VAL A 575 17.84 91.80 17.04
C VAL A 575 18.96 92.16 16.05
N GLY A 576 19.37 91.25 15.17
CA GLY A 576 20.39 91.52 14.15
C GLY A 576 19.97 92.61 13.16
N THR A 577 18.72 92.63 12.71
CA THR A 577 18.20 93.69 11.83
C THR A 577 18.12 95.04 12.53
N ARG A 578 17.73 95.07 13.82
CA ARG A 578 17.78 96.30 14.62
C ARG A 578 19.21 96.80 14.81
N SER A 579 20.16 95.93 15.14
CA SER A 579 21.57 96.33 15.27
C SER A 579 22.17 96.85 13.96
N LEU A 580 21.80 96.28 12.81
CA LEU A 580 22.21 96.80 11.49
C LEU A 580 21.56 98.16 11.18
N SER A 581 20.29 98.35 11.57
CA SER A 581 19.61 99.65 11.47
C SER A 581 20.27 100.70 12.36
N ASP A 582 20.61 100.36 13.60
CA ASP A 582 21.29 101.26 14.54
C ASP A 582 22.70 101.63 14.05
N LEU A 583 23.43 100.69 13.44
CA LEU A 583 24.72 100.95 12.81
C LEU A 583 24.60 101.87 11.58
N SER A 584 23.55 101.67 10.78
CA SER A 584 23.22 102.55 9.67
C SER A 584 22.88 103.97 10.15
N ASP A 585 22.09 104.11 11.21
CA ASP A 585 21.77 105.40 11.81
C ASP A 585 22.99 106.08 12.43
N LEU A 586 23.89 105.32 13.05
CA LEU A 586 25.18 105.83 13.54
C LEU A 586 26.08 106.33 12.39
N LEU A 587 26.09 105.63 11.25
CA LEU A 587 26.81 106.06 10.05
C LEU A 587 26.24 107.35 9.47
N VAL A 588 24.91 107.48 9.38
CA VAL A 588 24.23 108.71 8.94
C VAL A 588 24.50 109.87 9.90
N GLN A 589 24.55 109.60 11.21
CA GLN A 589 24.94 110.61 12.20
C GLN A 589 26.42 111.01 12.09
N LEU A 590 27.31 110.07 11.74
CA LEU A 590 28.73 110.34 11.52
C LEU A 590 28.95 111.23 10.28
N GLU A 591 28.22 110.94 9.20
CA GLU A 591 28.22 111.73 7.96
C GLU A 591 27.74 113.17 8.20
N ARG A 592 26.60 113.34 8.90
CA ARG A 592 26.10 114.66 9.30
C ARG A 592 27.07 115.42 10.21
N ARG A 593 27.78 114.73 11.11
CA ARG A 593 28.84 115.34 11.95
C ARG A 593 30.05 115.77 11.12
N GLY A 594 30.38 115.01 10.07
CA GLY A 594 31.41 115.36 9.10
C GLY A 594 31.08 116.63 8.32
N GLU A 595 29.84 116.73 7.80
CA GLU A 595 29.35 117.93 7.10
C GLU A 595 29.27 119.17 8.02
N ALA A 596 28.82 119.01 9.26
CA ALA A 596 28.79 120.12 10.22
C ALA A 596 30.20 120.61 10.60
N LEU A 597 31.19 119.71 10.65
CA LEU A 597 32.58 120.06 10.96
C LEU A 597 33.23 120.84 9.80
N THR A 598 33.00 120.42 8.55
CA THR A 598 33.53 121.12 7.36
C THR A 598 32.91 122.49 7.19
N LEU A 599 31.61 122.65 7.45
CA LEU A 599 30.93 123.96 7.44
C LEU A 599 31.52 124.91 8.50
N LYS A 600 31.70 124.42 9.74
CA LYS A 600 32.24 125.20 10.86
C LYS A 600 33.69 125.63 10.62
N THR A 601 34.52 124.80 9.99
CA THR A 601 35.89 125.18 9.62
C THR A 601 35.95 126.24 8.51
N SER A 602 34.99 126.25 7.58
CA SER A 602 34.90 127.25 6.51
C SER A 602 34.48 128.64 7.06
N GLU A 603 33.49 128.69 7.96
CA GLU A 603 33.05 129.93 8.62
C GLU A 603 34.16 130.55 9.48
N HIS A 604 34.90 129.73 10.24
CA HIS A 604 36.03 130.21 11.04
C HIS A 604 37.19 130.76 10.20
N LEU A 605 37.50 130.15 9.05
CA LEU A 605 38.53 130.65 8.14
C LEU A 605 38.11 131.98 7.49
N THR A 606 36.84 132.12 7.13
CA THR A 606 36.29 133.36 6.54
C THR A 606 36.28 134.51 7.54
N ALA A 607 35.90 134.25 8.80
CA ALA A 607 35.93 135.25 9.87
C ALA A 607 37.36 135.72 10.21
N ALA A 608 38.33 134.80 10.22
CA ALA A 608 39.74 135.14 10.47
C ALA A 608 40.36 135.99 9.35
N ILE A 609 39.97 135.76 8.09
CA ILE A 609 40.40 136.59 6.95
C ILE A 609 39.78 138.00 7.04
N GLY A 610 38.52 138.12 7.45
CA GLY A 610 37.86 139.43 7.66
C GLY A 610 38.54 140.28 8.74
N GLN A 611 38.93 139.67 9.86
CA GLN A 611 39.66 140.36 10.94
C GLN A 611 41.05 140.84 10.50
N LEU A 612 41.70 140.14 9.57
CA LEU A 612 43.01 140.53 9.04
C LEU A 612 42.91 141.74 8.08
N ASP A 613 41.85 141.85 7.29
CA ASP A 613 41.61 143.00 6.38
C ASP A 613 41.23 144.28 7.15
N GLU A 614 40.50 144.14 8.26
CA GLU A 614 40.16 145.29 9.12
C GLU A 614 41.38 145.83 9.88
N ALA A 615 42.29 144.94 10.31
CA ALA A 615 43.55 145.33 10.95
C ALA A 615 44.50 146.08 10.02
N THR A 616 44.57 145.71 8.73
CA THR A 616 45.43 146.40 7.75
C THR A 616 44.89 147.79 7.37
N ARG A 617 43.57 147.96 7.25
CA ARG A 617 42.97 149.29 7.00
C ARG A 617 43.19 150.28 8.14
N ASN A 618 43.06 149.82 9.39
CA ASN A 618 43.30 150.67 10.57
C ASN A 618 44.77 151.07 10.73
N ALA A 619 45.72 150.22 10.30
CA ALA A 619 47.14 150.55 10.32
C ALA A 619 47.50 151.65 9.29
N PHE A 620 46.87 151.65 8.11
CA PHE A 620 47.08 152.69 7.10
C PHE A 620 46.47 154.04 7.49
N ALA A 621 45.27 154.06 8.08
CA ALA A 621 44.65 155.31 8.52
C ALA A 621 45.45 156.03 9.63
N ASN A 622 46.06 155.29 10.56
CA ASN A 622 46.88 155.88 11.62
C ASN A 622 48.21 156.47 11.14
N LEU A 623 48.74 156.00 10.00
CA LEU A 623 49.97 156.54 9.41
C LEU A 623 49.75 157.91 8.74
N GLU A 624 48.56 158.15 8.20
CA GLU A 624 48.23 159.40 7.53
C GLU A 624 48.01 160.54 8.55
N THR A 625 47.36 160.25 9.68
CA THR A 625 47.13 161.26 10.75
C THR A 625 48.42 161.63 11.50
N ALA A 626 49.34 160.69 11.71
CA ALA A 626 50.61 160.95 12.40
C ALA A 626 51.58 161.84 11.60
N SER A 627 51.44 161.88 10.27
CA SER A 627 52.25 162.73 9.38
C SER A 627 51.84 164.21 9.44
N GLU A 628 50.56 164.51 9.67
CA GLU A 628 50.09 165.91 9.75
C GLU A 628 50.44 166.56 11.10
N ASP A 629 50.38 165.81 12.20
CA ASP A 629 50.69 166.34 13.54
C ASP A 629 52.20 166.59 13.76
N GLN A 630 53.10 165.83 13.14
CA GLN A 630 54.54 166.03 13.28
C GLN A 630 55.07 167.27 12.54
N LEU A 631 54.42 167.70 11.44
CA LEU A 631 54.79 168.93 10.74
C LEU A 631 54.33 170.20 11.49
N ALA A 632 53.22 170.13 12.22
CA ALA A 632 52.75 171.25 13.06
C ALA A 632 53.62 171.43 14.33
N ALA A 633 54.12 170.35 14.92
CA ALA A 633 54.94 170.41 16.14
C ALA A 633 56.38 170.95 15.89
N ALA A 634 56.94 170.76 14.68
CA ALA A 634 58.29 171.24 14.36
C ALA A 634 58.37 172.77 14.13
N ALA A 635 57.26 173.43 13.81
CA ALA A 635 57.21 174.89 13.65
C ALA A 635 57.20 175.66 15.01
N ALA A 636 56.82 175.01 16.10
CA ALA A 636 56.71 175.65 17.42
C ALA A 636 58.02 175.66 18.23
N HIS A 637 59.03 174.86 17.86
CA HIS A 637 60.28 174.72 18.63
C HIS A 637 61.53 175.39 18.02
N VAL A 638 61.34 176.28 17.02
CA VAL A 638 62.37 177.25 16.54
C VAL A 638 62.52 178.46 17.50
N GLY A 639 61.77 178.49 18.60
CA GLY A 639 61.79 179.57 19.59
C GLY A 639 62.58 179.29 20.88
N GLN A 640 63.73 178.61 20.84
CA GLN A 640 64.69 178.61 21.98
C GLN A 640 66.11 178.14 21.62
N ARG A 641 66.71 178.71 20.57
CA ARG A 641 68.09 179.25 20.51
C ARG A 641 68.52 179.50 19.07
#